data_AF-A0A3M2BYB4-F1
#
_entry.id   AF-A0A3M2BYB4-F1
#
_cell.length_a   1.000
_cell.length_b   1.000
_cell.length_c   1.000
_cell.angle_alpha   90.00
_cell.angle_beta   90.00
_cell.angle_gamma   90.00
#
_symmetry.space_group_name_H-M   'P 1'
#
loop_
_entity.id
_entity.type
_entity.pdbx_description
1 polymer ?
#
loop_
_entity_poly.entity_id
_entity_poly.type
_entity_poly.pdbx_seq_one_letter_code
_entity_poly.pdbx_strand_id
1 'polypeptide(L)'
;MASAGAAAGRDLDHALAAAILGPANARRAATLLADFWPRRRYDRACAEHLIGLARGGAGDAWEVRRLAALMLQAHVLLAPADDLAAHDHLLGRLGLKAPGLDRPLDDEVLREGYDAVELEPFVRQFRRRLRRHRPLFRRLPDGDARADFLHLSTHDCRLALARYLFDPAEVVARIDALVRRTAGIAERSLGLHCEGDREIRHALARLPRYEAEILRRLAAGAIVRWAGARTPLTLYALVEYPLGTVVLVVKPPGSELELQIKRAGRPGRQPLNVVFARDNARVPGPHRLDGGSTVSSLAWDARAAAHLDHVHRRVHGRAAPLARTFAISAIDRVPARGGSVHLLDYFTQRRVFGPGYDAMRRALARSLAAFKEELDRRPALELPGELGETLQFLDMGLPGQAILAGTSSLRLDKLAEYLSPGGAGSYFEEGLGRRPTAGEARRFADDLLAEVLGEYESPAVDYHDHGRYLEAAFAVPANRARADAASLSLARQIGRFWGTLLGLFGYSHGESFVGRNVGLRSIWQEGRWRVRMIFMDHDNLHEFPLSWPELRPSAAALGMLRDERHIFGHPKIDPPAGELGHLGAIYRPGGDLAARLPAILRSTAAEAFAASHRWALERSGKVRRERRTQLAAWRAVVRSYFDHGGAGGDRDGWRDAGRALLAEHGHDPVYVERTLRETERYAVFWAQNPFLYRFEDRP
;
A
#
# COMPACT_ATOMS: atom_id res chain seq x y z
N MET A 1 -32.62 -2.91 43.15
CA MET A 1 -32.58 -2.79 41.67
C MET A 1 -31.18 -2.47 41.12
N ALA A 2 -30.40 -1.55 41.70
CA ALA A 2 -29.04 -1.22 41.21
C ALA A 2 -28.04 -2.40 41.22
N SER A 3 -28.08 -3.27 42.23
CA SER A 3 -27.20 -4.46 42.33
C SER A 3 -27.48 -5.50 41.22
N ALA A 4 -28.75 -5.74 40.89
CA ALA A 4 -29.14 -6.71 39.85
C ALA A 4 -28.72 -6.25 38.44
N GLY A 5 -28.83 -4.95 38.14
CA GLY A 5 -28.35 -4.40 36.86
C GLY A 5 -26.83 -4.46 36.70
N ALA A 6 -26.08 -4.28 37.80
CA ALA A 6 -24.62 -4.40 37.79
C ALA A 6 -24.11 -5.85 37.64
N ALA A 7 -24.90 -6.85 38.07
CA ALA A 7 -24.61 -8.25 37.83
C ALA A 7 -24.85 -8.63 36.36
N ALA A 8 -26.04 -8.32 35.83
CA ALA A 8 -26.39 -8.60 34.43
C ALA A 8 -25.44 -7.92 33.44
N GLY A 9 -25.01 -6.68 33.72
CA GLY A 9 -24.02 -5.97 32.90
C GLY A 9 -22.65 -6.64 32.88
N ARG A 10 -22.21 -7.26 33.98
CA ARG A 10 -20.95 -7.99 34.07
C ARG A 10 -20.99 -9.32 33.32
N ASP A 11 -22.12 -10.02 33.36
CA ASP A 11 -22.30 -11.27 32.61
C ASP A 11 -22.26 -11.02 31.10
N LEU A 12 -22.88 -9.93 30.63
CA LEU A 12 -22.79 -9.49 29.23
C LEU A 12 -21.35 -9.17 28.83
N ASP A 13 -20.64 -8.37 29.65
CA ASP A 13 -19.24 -8.02 29.37
C ASP A 13 -18.33 -9.25 29.33
N HIS A 14 -18.55 -10.21 30.23
CA HIS A 14 -17.83 -11.48 30.23
C HIS A 14 -18.12 -12.31 28.97
N ALA A 15 -19.39 -12.43 28.57
CA ALA A 15 -19.77 -13.17 27.38
C ALA A 15 -19.19 -12.55 26.10
N LEU A 16 -19.28 -11.22 25.96
CA LEU A 16 -18.71 -10.49 24.83
C LEU A 16 -17.18 -10.60 24.81
N ALA A 17 -16.52 -10.44 25.96
CA ALA A 17 -15.08 -10.59 26.05
C ALA A 17 -14.62 -12.02 25.75
N ALA A 18 -15.35 -13.04 26.19
CA ALA A 18 -15.05 -14.43 25.87
C ALA A 18 -15.15 -14.69 24.36
N ALA A 19 -16.17 -14.12 23.70
CA ALA A 19 -16.37 -14.27 22.26
C ALA A 19 -15.31 -13.56 21.42
N ILE A 20 -14.87 -12.36 21.83
CA ILE A 20 -13.98 -11.51 21.01
C ILE A 20 -12.51 -11.65 21.40
N LEU A 21 -12.20 -11.72 22.70
CA LEU A 21 -10.85 -11.76 23.26
C LEU A 21 -10.41 -13.16 23.70
N GLY A 22 -11.32 -14.13 23.62
CA GLY A 22 -11.11 -15.51 24.02
C GLY A 22 -11.42 -15.77 25.52
N PRO A 23 -11.78 -17.02 25.89
CA PRO A 23 -12.21 -17.36 27.23
C PRO A 23 -11.18 -17.08 28.32
N ALA A 24 -9.88 -17.25 28.02
CA ALA A 24 -8.79 -17.05 28.97
C ALA A 24 -8.69 -15.59 29.47
N ASN A 25 -9.15 -14.63 28.67
CA ASN A 25 -9.06 -13.21 28.96
C ASN A 25 -10.38 -12.61 29.47
N ALA A 26 -11.49 -13.34 29.33
CA ALA A 26 -12.84 -12.83 29.54
C ALA A 26 -13.07 -12.24 30.93
N ARG A 27 -12.65 -12.96 31.98
CA ARG A 27 -12.81 -12.50 33.37
C ARG A 27 -12.05 -11.21 33.64
N ARG A 28 -10.78 -11.15 33.24
CA ARG A 28 -9.92 -9.97 33.43
C ARG A 28 -10.48 -8.76 32.67
N ALA A 29 -10.89 -8.96 31.42
CA ALA A 29 -11.51 -7.92 30.61
C ALA A 29 -12.82 -7.43 31.24
N ALA A 30 -13.72 -8.31 31.66
CA ALA A 30 -15.00 -7.95 32.28
C ALA A 30 -14.81 -7.12 33.56
N THR A 31 -13.82 -7.45 34.40
CA THR A 31 -13.48 -6.63 35.57
C THR A 31 -13.04 -5.22 35.17
N LEU A 32 -12.13 -5.10 34.20
CA LEU A 32 -11.65 -3.81 33.72
C LEU A 32 -12.77 -2.94 33.13
N LEU A 33 -13.67 -3.56 32.36
CA LEU A 33 -14.83 -2.89 31.77
C LEU A 33 -15.81 -2.40 32.84
N ALA A 34 -16.11 -3.24 33.84
CA ALA A 34 -16.99 -2.86 34.94
C ALA A 34 -16.47 -1.65 35.73
N ASP A 35 -15.15 -1.55 35.91
CA ASP A 35 -14.51 -0.41 36.60
C ASP A 35 -14.44 0.85 35.71
N PHE A 36 -14.49 0.69 34.39
CA PHE A 36 -14.33 1.77 33.42
C PHE A 36 -15.66 2.39 33.00
N TRP A 37 -16.70 1.57 32.75
CA TRP A 37 -18.00 2.05 32.28
C TRP A 37 -18.67 3.12 33.12
N PRO A 38 -18.56 3.16 34.46
CA PRO A 38 -19.16 4.21 35.26
C PRO A 38 -18.45 5.57 35.13
N ARG A 39 -17.24 5.61 34.56
CA ARG A 39 -16.42 6.83 34.53
C ARG A 39 -16.98 7.83 33.51
N ARG A 40 -17.24 9.06 33.98
CA ARG A 40 -17.79 10.17 33.19
C ARG A 40 -16.87 11.39 33.16
N ARG A 41 -15.80 11.37 33.93
CA ARG A 41 -14.79 12.41 34.02
C ARG A 41 -13.41 11.77 33.93
N TYR A 42 -12.45 12.54 33.47
CA TYR A 42 -11.06 12.13 33.52
C TYR A 42 -10.64 11.90 34.97
N ASP A 43 -9.88 10.83 35.18
CA ASP A 43 -9.35 10.41 36.47
C ASP A 43 -7.90 9.96 36.27
N ARG A 44 -6.98 10.63 36.95
CA ARG A 44 -5.54 10.42 36.79
C ARG A 44 -5.11 9.01 37.20
N ALA A 45 -5.62 8.50 38.32
CA ALA A 45 -5.26 7.18 38.83
C ALA A 45 -5.67 6.08 37.84
N CYS A 46 -6.87 6.18 37.26
CA CYS A 46 -7.31 5.28 36.20
C CYS A 46 -6.46 5.36 34.95
N ALA A 47 -6.09 6.56 34.49
CA ALA A 47 -5.20 6.72 33.35
C ALA A 47 -3.85 6.02 33.59
N GLU A 48 -3.26 6.21 34.77
CA GLU A 48 -2.00 5.57 35.17
C GLU A 48 -2.12 4.04 35.24
N HIS A 49 -3.23 3.54 35.80
CA HIS A 49 -3.52 2.11 35.86
C HIS A 49 -3.61 1.50 34.45
N LEU A 50 -4.36 2.14 33.54
CA LEU A 50 -4.51 1.69 32.15
C LEU A 50 -3.19 1.73 31.39
N ILE A 51 -2.32 2.73 31.64
CA ILE A 51 -0.96 2.76 31.08
C ILE A 51 -0.14 1.57 31.57
N GLY A 52 -0.19 1.28 32.88
CA GLY A 52 0.53 0.15 33.47
C GLY A 52 0.10 -1.19 32.88
N LEU A 53 -1.22 -1.40 32.75
CA LEU A 53 -1.78 -2.57 32.10
C LEU A 53 -1.36 -2.66 30.63
N ALA A 54 -1.53 -1.60 29.84
CA ALA A 54 -1.21 -1.62 28.41
C ALA A 54 0.28 -1.89 28.15
N ARG A 55 1.17 -1.43 29.03
CA ARG A 55 2.61 -1.76 28.99
C ARG A 55 2.94 -3.20 29.40
N GLY A 56 1.97 -3.96 29.91
CA GLY A 56 2.16 -5.34 30.36
C GLY A 56 2.91 -5.45 31.68
N GLY A 57 2.87 -4.41 32.53
CA GLY A 57 3.66 -4.34 33.76
C GLY A 57 3.38 -5.49 34.76
N ALA A 58 2.23 -6.16 34.66
CA ALA A 58 1.86 -7.30 35.49
C ALA A 58 1.81 -8.63 34.70
N GLY A 59 2.42 -8.70 33.52
CA GLY A 59 2.35 -9.88 32.65
C GLY A 59 0.98 -10.06 31.98
N ASP A 60 0.20 -8.98 31.83
CA ASP A 60 -1.12 -9.03 31.21
C ASP A 60 -1.05 -9.54 29.76
N ALA A 61 -2.03 -10.37 29.37
CA ALA A 61 -2.17 -10.87 28.02
C ALA A 61 -2.38 -9.73 27.00
N TRP A 62 -2.02 -9.95 25.74
CA TRP A 62 -2.10 -8.93 24.70
C TRP A 62 -3.48 -8.34 24.53
N GLU A 63 -4.49 -9.22 24.56
CA GLU A 63 -5.88 -8.85 24.37
C GLU A 63 -6.32 -7.85 25.46
N VAL A 64 -5.89 -8.09 26.71
CA VAL A 64 -6.13 -7.20 27.84
C VAL A 64 -5.38 -5.88 27.65
N ARG A 65 -4.13 -5.92 27.16
CA ARG A 65 -3.31 -4.73 26.90
C ARG A 65 -3.89 -3.83 25.82
N ARG A 66 -4.39 -4.42 24.73
CA ARG A 66 -5.09 -3.72 23.65
C ARG A 66 -6.37 -3.06 24.13
N LEU A 67 -7.17 -3.79 24.93
CA LEU A 67 -8.36 -3.25 25.56
C LEU A 67 -8.01 -2.05 26.46
N ALA A 68 -6.98 -2.18 27.30
CA ALA A 68 -6.51 -1.10 28.17
C ALA A 68 -6.05 0.14 27.37
N ALA A 69 -5.36 -0.04 26.24
CA ALA A 69 -4.97 1.05 25.36
C ALA A 69 -6.18 1.79 24.75
N LEU A 70 -7.23 1.05 24.35
CA LEU A 70 -8.47 1.65 23.84
C LEU A 70 -9.25 2.38 24.95
N MET A 71 -9.34 1.79 26.14
CA MET A 71 -9.94 2.42 27.32
C MET A 71 -9.21 3.71 27.68
N LEU A 72 -7.88 3.72 27.65
CA LEU A 72 -7.09 4.92 27.88
C LEU A 72 -7.42 5.99 26.84
N GLN A 73 -7.50 5.64 25.55
CA GLN A 73 -7.87 6.58 24.49
C GLN A 73 -9.26 7.21 24.73
N ALA A 74 -10.25 6.41 25.12
CA ALA A 74 -11.58 6.92 25.46
C ALA A 74 -11.55 7.79 26.73
N HIS A 75 -10.78 7.40 27.75
CA HIS A 75 -10.65 8.12 29.02
C HIS A 75 -10.00 9.50 28.85
N VAL A 76 -8.97 9.60 28.02
CA VAL A 76 -8.28 10.86 27.71
C VAL A 76 -9.24 11.87 27.09
N LEU A 77 -10.20 11.41 26.29
CA LEU A 77 -11.20 12.30 25.69
C LEU A 77 -12.17 12.90 26.70
N LEU A 78 -12.29 12.34 27.92
CA LEU A 78 -13.06 12.92 29.03
C LEU A 78 -12.37 14.13 29.67
N ALA A 79 -11.05 14.31 29.49
CA ALA A 79 -10.36 15.50 29.99
C ALA A 79 -10.76 16.73 29.16
N PRO A 80 -11.08 17.89 29.79
CA PRO A 80 -11.29 19.15 29.07
C PRO A 80 -10.06 19.55 28.25
N ALA A 81 -10.24 20.14 27.07
CA ALA A 81 -9.10 20.44 26.18
C ALA A 81 -8.15 21.50 26.73
N ASP A 82 -8.66 22.33 27.65
CA ASP A 82 -8.01 23.41 28.39
C ASP A 82 -7.42 22.95 29.74
N ASP A 83 -7.67 21.71 30.17
CA ASP A 83 -6.99 21.11 31.33
C ASP A 83 -5.58 20.67 30.94
N LEU A 84 -4.70 21.67 30.75
CA LEU A 84 -3.33 21.45 30.31
C LEU A 84 -2.50 20.69 31.35
N ALA A 85 -2.84 20.78 32.64
CA ALA A 85 -2.14 20.04 33.70
C ALA A 85 -2.41 18.53 33.62
N ALA A 86 -3.66 18.12 33.37
CA ALA A 86 -3.99 16.71 33.15
C ALA A 86 -3.29 16.15 31.90
N HIS A 87 -3.26 16.94 30.82
CA HIS A 87 -2.59 16.55 29.57
C HIS A 87 -1.07 16.50 29.73
N ASP A 88 -0.45 17.47 30.41
CA ASP A 88 0.98 17.48 30.71
C ASP A 88 1.40 16.20 31.43
N HIS A 89 0.68 15.85 32.50
CA HIS A 89 0.92 14.63 33.25
C HIS A 89 0.81 13.39 32.35
N LEU A 90 -0.29 13.26 31.61
CA LEU A 90 -0.51 12.12 30.71
C LEU A 90 0.61 11.99 29.67
N LEU A 91 0.94 13.09 28.98
CA LEU A 91 1.94 13.11 27.91
C LEU A 91 3.34 12.80 28.47
N GLY A 92 3.65 13.27 29.68
CA GLY A 92 4.85 12.87 30.41
C GLY A 92 4.90 11.37 30.70
N ARG A 93 3.77 10.77 31.14
CA ARG A 93 3.69 9.32 31.38
C ARG A 93 3.80 8.48 30.11
N LEU A 94 3.31 9.00 28.98
CA LEU A 94 3.47 8.39 27.65
C LEU A 94 4.89 8.56 27.08
N GLY A 95 5.74 9.36 27.71
CA GLY A 95 7.11 9.62 27.25
C GLY A 95 7.21 10.57 26.06
N LEU A 96 6.18 11.40 25.85
CA LEU A 96 6.11 12.38 24.76
C LEU A 96 6.74 13.73 25.13
N LYS A 97 6.99 13.98 26.42
CA LYS A 97 7.68 15.15 26.94
C LYS A 97 8.23 14.91 28.35
N ALA A 98 9.13 15.78 28.78
CA ALA A 98 9.45 15.91 30.21
C ALA A 98 8.27 16.59 30.95
N PRO A 99 8.02 16.28 32.25
CA PRO A 99 6.96 16.93 33.02
C PRO A 99 7.12 18.45 33.11
N GLY A 100 6.00 19.18 33.15
CA GLY A 100 5.93 20.62 33.31
C GLY A 100 5.31 21.35 32.11
N LEU A 101 4.38 22.28 32.38
CA LEU A 101 3.58 22.98 31.35
C LEU A 101 4.44 23.68 30.28
N ASP A 102 5.57 24.27 30.68
CA ASP A 102 6.45 25.04 29.80
C ASP A 102 7.42 24.16 29.00
N ARG A 103 7.44 22.84 29.26
CA ARG A 103 8.26 21.91 28.48
C ARG A 103 7.57 21.58 27.16
N PRO A 104 8.26 21.70 26.02
CA PRO A 104 7.69 21.27 24.74
C PRO A 104 7.59 19.74 24.67
N LEU A 105 6.83 19.27 23.69
CA LEU A 105 6.81 17.90 23.22
C LEU A 105 8.13 17.56 22.53
N ASP A 106 8.48 16.28 22.50
CA ASP A 106 9.59 15.78 21.69
C ASP A 106 9.29 16.03 20.20
N ASP A 107 10.25 16.60 19.47
CA ASP A 107 10.13 16.90 18.03
C ASP A 107 9.78 15.67 17.18
N GLU A 108 9.96 14.46 17.70
CA GLU A 108 9.55 13.21 17.06
C GLU A 108 8.07 13.20 16.68
N VAL A 109 7.20 13.89 17.44
CA VAL A 109 5.77 14.00 17.12
C VAL A 109 5.53 14.65 15.75
N LEU A 110 6.45 15.48 15.25
CA LEU A 110 6.36 16.07 13.91
C LEU A 110 6.47 14.99 12.82
N ARG A 111 7.26 13.94 13.05
CA ARG A 111 7.36 12.79 12.12
C ARG A 111 6.10 11.95 12.11
N GLU A 112 5.31 12.02 13.18
CA GLU A 112 4.01 11.38 13.27
C GLU A 112 2.88 12.16 12.58
N GLY A 113 3.17 13.35 12.05
CA GLY A 113 2.21 14.19 11.32
C GLY A 113 1.51 15.26 12.16
N TYR A 114 1.94 15.49 13.39
CA TYR A 114 1.58 16.69 14.14
C TYR A 114 2.34 17.92 13.60
N ASP A 115 1.76 19.10 13.77
CA ASP A 115 2.36 20.38 13.32
C ASP A 115 2.82 21.28 14.47
N ALA A 116 2.68 20.84 15.72
CA ALA A 116 3.01 21.63 16.88
C ALA A 116 3.71 20.79 17.95
N VAL A 117 4.66 21.41 18.64
CA VAL A 117 5.38 20.84 19.79
C VAL A 117 5.07 21.58 21.09
N GLU A 118 4.39 22.71 21.01
CA GLU A 118 3.87 23.45 22.15
C GLU A 118 2.66 22.72 22.73
N LEU A 119 2.58 22.65 24.06
CA LEU A 119 1.61 21.80 24.76
C LEU A 119 0.16 22.05 24.32
N GLU A 120 -0.30 23.29 24.34
CA GLU A 120 -1.71 23.60 24.05
C GLU A 120 -2.10 23.31 22.59
N PRO A 121 -1.39 23.83 21.55
CA PRO A 121 -1.66 23.46 20.17
C PRO A 121 -1.56 21.96 19.92
N PHE A 122 -0.56 21.28 20.51
CA PHE A 122 -0.41 19.84 20.41
C PHE A 122 -1.61 19.11 21.02
N VAL A 123 -2.07 19.47 22.23
CA VAL A 123 -3.23 18.85 22.90
C VAL A 123 -4.48 18.93 22.01
N ARG A 124 -4.72 20.06 21.34
CA ARG A 124 -5.85 20.18 20.39
C ARG A 124 -5.73 19.18 19.24
N GLN A 125 -4.55 19.03 18.65
CA GLN A 125 -4.29 18.07 17.57
C GLN A 125 -4.36 16.62 18.06
N PHE A 126 -3.71 16.30 19.19
CA PHE A 126 -3.73 14.98 19.83
C PHE A 126 -5.15 14.52 20.12
N ARG A 127 -5.97 15.37 20.74
CA ARG A 127 -7.39 15.08 20.98
C ARG A 127 -8.14 14.88 19.66
N ARG A 128 -7.88 15.69 18.63
CA ARG A 128 -8.50 15.51 17.30
C ARG A 128 -8.14 14.16 16.68
N ARG A 129 -6.88 13.69 16.80
CA ARG A 129 -6.47 12.35 16.35
C ARG A 129 -7.27 11.25 17.06
N LEU A 130 -7.35 11.32 18.40
CA LEU A 130 -8.06 10.32 19.21
C LEU A 130 -9.59 10.30 18.97
N ARG A 131 -10.16 11.44 18.54
CA ARG A 131 -11.60 11.59 18.27
C ARG A 131 -12.12 10.78 17.08
N ARG A 132 -11.25 10.13 16.30
CA ARG A 132 -11.66 9.26 15.17
C ARG A 132 -12.74 8.25 15.56
N HIS A 133 -12.73 7.78 16.82
CA HIS A 133 -13.72 6.83 17.37
C HIS A 133 -14.68 7.46 18.40
N ARG A 134 -14.75 8.79 18.47
CA ARG A 134 -15.63 9.50 19.42
C ARG A 134 -17.12 9.12 19.28
N PRO A 135 -17.68 8.91 18.08
CA PRO A 135 -19.08 8.49 17.96
C PRO A 135 -19.38 7.21 18.73
N LEU A 136 -18.48 6.23 18.67
CA LEU A 136 -18.55 5.00 19.46
C LEU A 136 -18.49 5.29 20.96
N PHE A 137 -17.51 6.08 21.40
CA PHE A 137 -17.32 6.35 22.84
C PHE A 137 -18.50 7.09 23.49
N ARG A 138 -19.22 7.93 22.73
CA ARG A 138 -20.41 8.64 23.21
C ARG A 138 -21.61 7.73 23.48
N ARG A 139 -21.67 6.57 22.81
CA ARG A 139 -22.73 5.58 22.97
C ARG A 139 -22.43 4.57 24.08
N LEU A 140 -21.28 4.65 24.74
CA LEU A 140 -20.99 3.75 25.85
C LEU A 140 -21.80 4.14 27.09
N PRO A 141 -22.36 3.17 27.84
CA PRO A 141 -22.14 1.72 27.73
C PRO A 141 -23.31 0.95 27.07
N ASP A 142 -23.92 1.47 26.00
CA ASP A 142 -25.01 0.78 25.29
C ASP A 142 -24.55 -0.58 24.73
N GLY A 143 -25.44 -1.57 24.67
CA GLY A 143 -25.10 -2.98 24.35
C GLY A 143 -24.28 -3.14 23.07
N ASP A 144 -24.76 -2.62 21.95
CA ASP A 144 -24.04 -2.69 20.66
C ASP A 144 -22.72 -1.91 20.68
N ALA A 145 -22.67 -0.78 21.40
CA ALA A 145 -21.46 0.01 21.54
C ALA A 145 -20.38 -0.76 22.34
N ARG A 146 -20.75 -1.63 23.28
CA ARG A 146 -19.78 -2.50 23.98
C ARG A 146 -19.17 -3.52 23.04
N ALA A 147 -19.98 -4.17 22.20
CA ALA A 147 -19.49 -5.12 21.21
C ALA A 147 -18.57 -4.45 20.18
N ASP A 148 -18.94 -3.25 19.71
CA ASP A 148 -18.11 -2.45 18.79
C ASP A 148 -16.80 -1.99 19.44
N PHE A 149 -16.82 -1.63 20.71
CA PHE A 149 -15.63 -1.26 21.48
C PHE A 149 -14.66 -2.44 21.62
N LEU A 150 -15.19 -3.62 21.96
CA LEU A 150 -14.38 -4.83 22.03
C LEU A 150 -13.84 -5.25 20.65
N HIS A 151 -14.65 -5.15 19.59
CA HIS A 151 -14.19 -5.38 18.22
C HIS A 151 -13.04 -4.43 17.84
N LEU A 152 -13.20 -3.12 18.09
CA LEU A 152 -12.16 -2.13 17.82
C LEU A 152 -10.87 -2.41 18.61
N SER A 153 -10.96 -2.98 19.82
CA SER A 153 -9.78 -3.37 20.60
C SER A 153 -8.94 -4.45 19.92
N THR A 154 -9.49 -5.16 18.92
CA THR A 154 -8.74 -6.17 18.16
C THR A 154 -7.95 -5.59 16.99
N HIS A 155 -8.13 -4.30 16.67
CA HIS A 155 -7.48 -3.62 15.56
C HIS A 155 -6.27 -2.81 16.05
N ASP A 156 -5.15 -3.50 16.27
CA ASP A 156 -3.95 -2.93 16.90
C ASP A 156 -3.55 -1.57 16.31
N CYS A 157 -3.56 -1.43 14.97
CA CYS A 157 -3.18 -0.18 14.29
C CYS A 157 -4.17 0.99 14.50
N ARG A 158 -5.41 0.72 14.92
CA ARG A 158 -6.42 1.75 15.22
C ARG A 158 -6.36 2.25 16.67
N LEU A 159 -5.55 1.60 17.51
CA LEU A 159 -5.33 1.99 18.90
C LEU A 159 -4.26 3.08 18.95
N ALA A 160 -4.63 4.33 18.71
CA ALA A 160 -3.69 5.44 18.48
C ALA A 160 -2.62 5.59 19.60
N LEU A 161 -2.96 5.24 20.85
CA LEU A 161 -2.02 5.30 21.97
C LEU A 161 -1.10 4.07 22.09
N ALA A 162 -1.39 2.96 21.42
CA ALA A 162 -0.62 1.72 21.54
C ALA A 162 0.84 1.89 21.14
N ARG A 163 1.13 2.80 20.20
CA ARG A 163 2.50 3.11 19.77
C ARG A 163 3.42 3.67 20.87
N TYR A 164 2.84 4.23 21.94
CA TYR A 164 3.59 4.74 23.10
C TYR A 164 3.60 3.77 24.29
N LEU A 165 2.89 2.65 24.15
CA LEU A 165 2.64 1.70 25.22
C LEU A 165 3.28 0.35 24.93
N PHE A 166 3.43 -0.02 23.66
CA PHE A 166 3.92 -1.32 23.24
C PHE A 166 5.37 -1.23 22.80
N ASP A 167 6.17 -2.24 23.13
CA ASP A 167 7.58 -2.29 22.77
C ASP A 167 7.76 -2.81 21.33
N PRO A 168 8.57 -2.15 20.47
CA PRO A 168 8.85 -2.61 19.11
C PRO A 168 9.36 -4.05 19.01
N ALA A 169 10.20 -4.51 19.94
CA ALA A 169 10.74 -5.87 19.92
C ALA A 169 9.64 -6.89 20.21
N GLU A 170 8.79 -6.59 21.18
CA GLU A 170 7.62 -7.43 21.48
C GLU A 170 6.67 -7.52 20.28
N VAL A 171 6.42 -6.40 19.59
CA VAL A 171 5.57 -6.37 18.39
C VAL A 171 6.14 -7.29 17.31
N VAL A 172 7.45 -7.25 17.06
CA VAL A 172 8.10 -8.15 16.09
C VAL A 172 8.04 -9.61 16.52
N ALA A 173 8.24 -9.91 17.81
CA ALA A 173 8.08 -11.27 18.32
C ALA A 173 6.67 -11.83 18.08
N ARG A 174 5.64 -10.98 18.22
CA ARG A 174 4.25 -11.34 17.94
C ARG A 174 3.98 -11.56 16.45
N ILE A 175 4.51 -10.68 15.60
CA ILE A 175 4.46 -10.85 14.14
C ILE A 175 5.04 -12.22 13.76
N ASP A 176 6.24 -12.52 14.28
CA ASP A 176 6.94 -13.77 14.01
C ASP A 176 6.20 -15.01 14.56
N ALA A 177 5.42 -14.87 15.63
CA ALA A 177 4.59 -15.96 16.18
C ALA A 177 3.34 -16.29 15.33
N LEU A 178 2.92 -15.37 14.46
CA LEU A 178 1.74 -15.51 13.59
C LEU A 178 2.11 -16.01 12.18
N VAL A 179 3.39 -16.13 11.86
CA VAL A 179 3.89 -16.53 10.54
C VAL A 179 4.87 -17.70 10.66
N ARG A 180 5.17 -18.38 9.54
CA ARG A 180 6.28 -19.34 9.51
C ARG A 180 7.56 -18.61 9.13
N ARG A 181 8.70 -19.09 9.63
CA ARG A 181 10.02 -18.50 9.39
C ARG A 181 10.98 -19.50 8.78
N THR A 182 11.80 -19.06 7.84
CA THR A 182 12.93 -19.82 7.32
C THR A 182 14.14 -18.91 7.10
N ALA A 183 15.29 -19.51 6.85
CA ALA A 183 16.50 -18.78 6.49
C ALA A 183 16.41 -18.26 5.04
N GLY A 184 17.03 -17.10 4.82
CA GLY A 184 17.29 -16.52 3.52
C GLY A 184 18.73 -15.99 3.46
N ILE A 185 19.10 -15.48 2.29
CA ILE A 185 20.42 -14.87 2.04
C ILE A 185 20.18 -13.40 1.72
N ALA A 186 20.84 -12.51 2.46
CA ALA A 186 20.71 -11.07 2.22
C ALA A 186 21.22 -10.72 0.82
N GLU A 187 20.47 -9.89 0.09
CA GLU A 187 20.79 -9.45 -1.27
C GLU A 187 22.24 -8.93 -1.42
N ARG A 188 22.72 -8.16 -0.43
CA ARG A 188 24.10 -7.62 -0.42
C ARG A 188 25.17 -8.71 -0.48
N SER A 189 24.89 -9.89 0.05
CA SER A 189 25.80 -11.04 0.00
C SER A 189 25.87 -11.67 -1.39
N LEU A 190 24.92 -11.36 -2.27
CA LEU A 190 24.84 -11.82 -3.65
C LEU A 190 25.50 -10.83 -4.64
N GLY A 191 26.14 -9.76 -4.15
CA GLY A 191 26.71 -8.71 -5.01
C GLY A 191 25.66 -7.86 -5.74
N LEU A 192 24.38 -8.04 -5.42
CA LEU A 192 23.29 -7.24 -5.93
C LEU A 192 23.18 -5.99 -5.03
N HIS A 193 23.81 -4.90 -5.43
CA HIS A 193 23.66 -3.63 -4.73
C HIS A 193 22.38 -2.95 -5.21
N CYS A 194 21.43 -2.72 -4.30
CA CYS A 194 20.32 -1.84 -4.61
C CYS A 194 20.87 -0.40 -4.75
N GLU A 195 20.86 0.13 -5.97
CA GLU A 195 21.06 1.54 -6.26
C GLU A 195 19.89 2.32 -5.61
N GLY A 196 20.00 2.54 -4.30
CA GLY A 196 18.86 2.95 -3.46
C GLY A 196 19.19 3.16 -1.99
N ASP A 197 20.36 2.71 -1.50
CA ASP A 197 20.77 2.86 -0.10
C ASP A 197 20.63 4.30 0.46
N ARG A 198 20.92 5.32 -0.36
CA ARG A 198 20.72 6.72 0.04
C ARG A 198 19.25 7.04 0.29
N GLU A 199 18.38 6.57 -0.58
CA GLU A 199 16.94 6.80 -0.52
C GLU A 199 16.31 5.99 0.61
N ILE A 200 16.79 4.77 0.86
CA ILE A 200 16.41 3.94 2.01
C ILE A 200 16.79 4.64 3.33
N ARG A 201 18.04 5.12 3.46
CA ARG A 201 18.47 5.87 4.65
C ARG A 201 17.66 7.14 4.85
N HIS A 202 17.38 7.87 3.77
CA HIS A 202 16.54 9.06 3.82
C HIS A 202 15.12 8.72 4.29
N ALA A 203 14.52 7.65 3.76
CA ALA A 203 13.19 7.21 4.16
C ALA A 203 13.16 6.75 5.63
N LEU A 204 14.11 5.93 6.07
CA LEU A 204 14.23 5.49 7.48
C LEU A 204 14.35 6.68 8.44
N ALA A 205 15.12 7.72 8.07
CA ALA A 205 15.33 8.89 8.91
C ALA A 205 14.06 9.77 9.05
N ARG A 206 13.07 9.58 8.19
CA ARG A 206 11.79 10.33 8.21
C ARG A 206 10.64 9.54 8.82
N LEU A 207 10.81 8.24 9.04
CA LEU A 207 9.82 7.45 9.76
C LEU A 207 9.84 7.83 11.25
N PRO A 208 8.69 7.78 11.94
CA PRO A 208 8.70 7.88 13.39
C PRO A 208 9.50 6.71 13.99
N ARG A 209 10.16 6.97 15.13
CA ARG A 209 11.11 6.07 15.78
C ARG A 209 10.54 4.68 16.03
N TYR A 210 9.28 4.61 16.44
CA TYR A 210 8.57 3.36 16.71
C TYR A 210 8.48 2.47 15.47
N GLU A 211 8.00 3.01 14.35
CA GLU A 211 7.91 2.29 13.07
C GLU A 211 9.29 1.95 12.51
N ALA A 212 10.23 2.90 12.60
CA ALA A 212 11.59 2.68 12.12
C ALA A 212 12.26 1.50 12.86
N GLU A 213 12.02 1.36 14.16
CA GLU A 213 12.56 0.26 14.96
C GLU A 213 11.93 -1.09 14.61
N ILE A 214 10.60 -1.15 14.46
CA ILE A 214 9.91 -2.36 13.99
C ILE A 214 10.44 -2.77 12.61
N LEU A 215 10.57 -1.82 11.69
CA LEU A 215 11.05 -2.07 10.35
C LEU A 215 12.51 -2.57 10.33
N ARG A 216 13.41 -1.96 11.12
CA ARG A 216 14.80 -2.42 11.25
C ARG A 216 14.87 -3.87 11.74
N ARG A 217 14.06 -4.22 12.73
CA ARG A 217 14.01 -5.58 13.30
C ARG A 217 13.43 -6.59 12.31
N LEU A 218 12.39 -6.22 11.57
CA LEU A 218 11.85 -7.07 10.50
C LEU A 218 12.88 -7.29 9.38
N ALA A 219 13.63 -6.25 9.02
CA ALA A 219 14.68 -6.27 8.00
C ALA A 219 15.98 -6.98 8.44
N ALA A 220 16.16 -7.25 9.72
CA ALA A 220 17.36 -7.88 10.25
C ALA A 220 17.43 -9.39 9.95
N GLY A 221 18.64 -9.89 9.71
CA GLY A 221 18.96 -11.33 9.73
C GLY A 221 18.50 -12.16 8.53
N ALA A 222 18.17 -11.54 7.39
CA ALA A 222 17.73 -12.24 6.16
C ALA A 222 16.65 -13.31 6.40
N ILE A 223 15.70 -13.05 7.30
CA ILE A 223 14.64 -13.98 7.66
C ILE A 223 13.53 -13.91 6.61
N VAL A 224 13.18 -15.07 6.04
CA VAL A 224 12.02 -15.20 5.14
C VAL A 224 10.79 -15.57 5.95
N ARG A 225 9.71 -14.81 5.76
CA ARG A 225 8.44 -14.97 6.47
C ARG A 225 7.35 -15.46 5.52
N TRP A 226 6.58 -16.44 5.97
CA TRP A 226 5.57 -17.10 5.15
C TRP A 226 4.21 -17.09 5.82
N ALA A 227 3.17 -16.88 5.01
CA ALA A 227 1.81 -17.11 5.44
C ALA A 227 1.65 -18.56 5.93
N GLY A 228 0.95 -18.76 7.04
CA GLY A 228 0.68 -20.06 7.64
C GLY A 228 -0.72 -20.12 8.22
N ALA A 229 -1.08 -21.26 8.83
CA ALA A 229 -2.41 -21.46 9.39
C ALA A 229 -2.78 -20.48 10.53
N ARG A 230 -1.77 -19.90 11.20
CA ARG A 230 -1.96 -18.90 12.26
C ARG A 230 -2.01 -17.47 11.73
N THR A 231 -1.74 -17.26 10.45
CA THR A 231 -1.72 -15.93 9.86
C THR A 231 -3.16 -15.47 9.63
N PRO A 232 -3.61 -14.39 10.28
CA PRO A 232 -4.97 -13.88 10.10
C PRO A 232 -5.26 -13.47 8.65
N LEU A 233 -6.48 -13.75 8.19
CA LEU A 233 -7.03 -13.21 6.94
C LEU A 233 -7.86 -11.94 7.16
N THR A 234 -8.11 -11.58 8.42
CA THR A 234 -9.00 -10.49 8.79
C THR A 234 -8.32 -9.14 8.65
N LEU A 235 -9.05 -8.18 8.08
CA LEU A 235 -8.61 -6.78 8.00
C LEU A 235 -8.20 -6.24 9.37
N TYR A 236 -7.16 -5.42 9.37
CA TYR A 236 -6.63 -4.70 10.55
C TYR A 236 -6.01 -5.57 11.64
N ALA A 237 -5.82 -6.87 11.37
CA ALA A 237 -4.97 -7.69 12.21
C ALA A 237 -3.52 -7.17 12.23
N LEU A 238 -2.78 -7.44 13.31
CA LEU A 238 -1.37 -7.05 13.45
C LEU A 238 -0.52 -7.54 12.26
N VAL A 239 -0.78 -8.78 11.84
CA VAL A 239 -0.31 -9.34 10.57
C VAL A 239 -1.53 -9.83 9.83
N GLU A 240 -1.67 -9.44 8.58
CA GLU A 240 -2.74 -9.82 7.69
C GLU A 240 -2.14 -10.52 6.47
N TYR A 241 -2.80 -11.57 5.99
CA TYR A 241 -2.61 -12.09 4.63
C TYR A 241 -3.81 -11.62 3.79
N PRO A 242 -3.71 -10.49 3.08
CA PRO A 242 -4.86 -9.91 2.42
C PRO A 242 -5.42 -10.85 1.36
N LEU A 243 -6.74 -10.97 1.30
CA LEU A 243 -7.45 -11.90 0.41
C LEU A 243 -7.07 -11.68 -1.06
N GLY A 244 -6.81 -12.77 -1.78
CA GLY A 244 -6.42 -12.74 -3.19
C GLY A 244 -4.98 -12.27 -3.47
N THR A 245 -4.17 -12.08 -2.44
CA THR A 245 -2.78 -11.63 -2.59
C THR A 245 -1.77 -12.75 -2.28
N VAL A 246 -0.48 -12.44 -2.40
CA VAL A 246 0.65 -13.29 -1.95
C VAL A 246 1.62 -12.49 -1.08
N VAL A 247 1.08 -11.60 -0.26
CA VAL A 247 1.87 -10.73 0.63
C VAL A 247 1.40 -10.88 2.06
N LEU A 248 2.28 -10.57 3.02
CA LEU A 248 1.85 -10.27 4.38
C LEU A 248 1.88 -8.76 4.55
N VAL A 249 0.89 -8.22 5.25
CA VAL A 249 0.86 -6.82 5.64
C VAL A 249 0.91 -6.74 7.16
N VAL A 250 1.92 -6.07 7.67
CA VAL A 250 2.10 -5.76 9.08
C VAL A 250 1.52 -4.38 9.34
N LYS A 251 0.71 -4.29 10.39
CA LYS A 251 0.02 -3.07 10.81
C LYS A 251 0.43 -2.74 12.24
N PRO A 252 1.53 -1.99 12.43
CA PRO A 252 2.05 -1.70 13.76
C PRO A 252 0.99 -1.05 14.66
N PRO A 253 0.95 -1.42 15.96
CA PRO A 253 -0.01 -0.87 16.90
C PRO A 253 0.01 0.67 16.95
N GLY A 254 -1.16 1.30 16.82
CA GLY A 254 -1.31 2.75 16.78
C GLY A 254 -0.68 3.48 15.59
N SER A 255 -0.27 2.76 14.55
CA SER A 255 0.38 3.35 13.37
C SER A 255 -0.54 3.43 12.16
N GLU A 256 -0.49 4.56 11.46
CA GLU A 256 -1.08 4.71 10.13
C GLU A 256 -0.21 4.09 9.03
N LEU A 257 1.06 3.79 9.31
CA LEU A 257 1.97 3.15 8.37
C LEU A 257 1.69 1.65 8.28
N GLU A 258 1.63 1.11 7.08
CA GLU A 258 1.68 -0.34 6.87
C GLU A 258 3.03 -0.75 6.28
N LEU A 259 3.49 -1.93 6.70
CA LEU A 259 4.68 -2.58 6.16
C LEU A 259 4.23 -3.83 5.38
N GLN A 260 4.82 -4.08 4.23
CA GLN A 260 4.50 -5.26 3.42
C GLN A 260 5.70 -6.18 3.32
N ILE A 261 5.47 -7.48 3.53
CA ILE A 261 6.40 -8.53 3.16
C ILE A 261 5.92 -9.08 1.82
N LYS A 262 6.54 -8.61 0.74
CA LYS A 262 6.18 -8.93 -0.64
C LYS A 262 6.61 -10.37 -0.95
N ARG A 263 5.68 -11.20 -1.43
CA ARG A 263 5.88 -12.62 -1.78
C ARG A 263 6.12 -13.51 -0.56
N ALA A 264 5.08 -13.65 0.25
CA ALA A 264 5.09 -14.47 1.47
C ALA A 264 4.59 -15.91 1.25
N GLY A 265 4.62 -16.38 0.00
CA GLY A 265 4.10 -17.67 -0.42
C GLY A 265 2.58 -17.79 -0.34
N ARG A 266 2.06 -18.92 -0.84
CA ARG A 266 0.65 -19.29 -0.64
C ARG A 266 0.44 -19.99 0.72
N PRO A 267 -0.70 -19.77 1.39
CA PRO A 267 -1.08 -20.55 2.55
C PRO A 267 -1.15 -22.04 2.19
N GLY A 268 -0.68 -22.89 3.11
CA GLY A 268 -0.73 -24.34 2.94
C GLY A 268 0.65 -25.01 2.84
N ARG A 269 0.64 -26.21 2.24
CA ARG A 269 1.81 -27.11 2.20
C ARG A 269 2.89 -26.67 1.22
N GLN A 270 2.51 -25.97 0.14
CA GLN A 270 3.41 -25.55 -0.93
C GLN A 270 3.40 -24.03 -1.04
N PRO A 271 4.18 -23.32 -0.21
CA PRO A 271 4.20 -21.87 -0.25
C PRO A 271 4.82 -21.32 -1.54
N LEU A 272 5.70 -22.08 -2.20
CA LEU A 272 6.25 -21.76 -3.53
C LEU A 272 5.90 -22.85 -4.54
N ASN A 273 5.64 -22.42 -5.78
CA ASN A 273 5.44 -23.33 -6.91
C ASN A 273 5.98 -22.72 -8.21
N VAL A 274 6.11 -23.53 -9.26
CA VAL A 274 6.42 -23.08 -10.62
C VAL A 274 5.19 -23.27 -11.50
N VAL A 275 4.83 -22.23 -12.23
CA VAL A 275 3.70 -22.23 -13.16
C VAL A 275 4.15 -21.73 -14.53
N PHE A 276 3.66 -22.37 -15.58
CA PHE A 276 3.92 -21.95 -16.96
C PHE A 276 2.70 -21.30 -17.62
N ALA A 277 1.50 -21.78 -17.26
CA ALA A 277 0.24 -21.26 -17.78
C ALA A 277 -0.82 -21.23 -16.67
N ARG A 278 -1.77 -20.29 -16.80
CA ARG A 278 -3.00 -20.20 -16.02
C ARG A 278 -4.15 -19.99 -17.00
N ASP A 279 -5.24 -20.72 -16.82
CA ASP A 279 -6.42 -20.63 -17.69
C ASP A 279 -6.06 -20.74 -19.18
N ASN A 280 -5.16 -21.70 -19.48
CA ASN A 280 -4.59 -21.95 -20.80
C ASN A 280 -3.74 -20.81 -21.42
N ALA A 281 -3.52 -19.71 -20.72
CA ALA A 281 -2.63 -18.63 -21.14
C ALA A 281 -1.24 -18.74 -20.52
N ARG A 282 -0.18 -18.53 -21.32
CA ARG A 282 1.21 -18.46 -20.84
C ARG A 282 1.34 -17.32 -19.83
N VAL A 283 1.86 -17.61 -18.64
CA VAL A 283 2.19 -16.54 -17.68
C VAL A 283 3.49 -15.84 -18.09
N PRO A 284 3.58 -14.51 -17.95
CA PRO A 284 4.82 -13.79 -18.23
C PRO A 284 5.95 -14.27 -17.31
N GLY A 285 7.20 -14.17 -17.77
CA GLY A 285 8.38 -14.65 -17.08
C GLY A 285 8.42 -14.37 -15.57
N PRO A 286 8.25 -13.11 -15.11
CA PRO A 286 8.27 -12.75 -13.69
C PRO A 286 7.19 -13.43 -12.83
N HIS A 287 6.09 -13.90 -13.44
CA HIS A 287 4.97 -14.55 -12.75
C HIS A 287 5.03 -16.09 -12.77
N ARG A 288 6.09 -16.67 -13.34
CA ARG A 288 6.28 -18.14 -13.37
C ARG A 288 6.62 -18.72 -12.01
N LEU A 289 7.11 -17.90 -11.08
CA LEU A 289 7.30 -18.28 -9.69
C LEU A 289 6.04 -17.93 -8.89
N ASP A 290 5.19 -18.93 -8.67
CA ASP A 290 3.95 -18.75 -7.92
C ASP A 290 4.20 -18.72 -6.41
N GLY A 291 3.61 -17.73 -5.73
CA GLY A 291 3.91 -17.42 -4.33
C GLY A 291 5.23 -16.66 -4.11
N GLY A 292 6.06 -16.50 -5.15
CA GLY A 292 7.36 -15.84 -5.10
C GLY A 292 7.50 -14.65 -6.07
N SER A 293 8.67 -14.01 -6.06
CA SER A 293 9.19 -13.12 -7.11
C SER A 293 10.68 -13.36 -7.25
N THR A 294 11.29 -12.96 -8.36
CA THR A 294 12.73 -13.08 -8.52
C THR A 294 13.44 -11.96 -7.75
N VAL A 295 14.62 -12.24 -7.20
CA VAL A 295 15.45 -11.21 -6.55
C VAL A 295 15.72 -10.04 -7.51
N SER A 296 15.99 -10.34 -8.79
CA SER A 296 16.21 -9.31 -9.83
C SER A 296 15.01 -8.39 -10.04
N SER A 297 13.78 -8.93 -10.02
CA SER A 297 12.56 -8.13 -10.16
C SER A 297 12.34 -7.25 -8.93
N LEU A 298 12.58 -7.79 -7.73
CA LEU A 298 12.49 -7.00 -6.49
C LEU A 298 13.55 -5.89 -6.42
N ALA A 299 14.77 -6.16 -6.88
CA ALA A 299 15.85 -5.16 -6.95
C ALA A 299 15.53 -4.06 -7.97
N TRP A 300 14.95 -4.43 -9.12
CA TRP A 300 14.46 -3.47 -10.11
C TRP A 300 13.38 -2.55 -9.52
N ASP A 301 12.33 -3.14 -8.94
CA ASP A 301 11.22 -2.42 -8.29
C ASP A 301 11.75 -1.46 -7.21
N ALA A 302 12.66 -1.92 -6.35
CA ALA A 302 13.30 -1.10 -5.32
C ALA A 302 14.06 0.11 -5.91
N ARG A 303 14.84 -0.10 -6.97
CA ARG A 303 15.60 0.97 -7.63
C ARG A 303 14.68 1.98 -8.31
N ALA A 304 13.69 1.50 -9.05
CA ALA A 304 12.71 2.33 -9.74
C ALA A 304 11.96 3.23 -8.74
N ALA A 305 11.46 2.65 -7.65
CA ALA A 305 10.76 3.39 -6.62
C ALA A 305 11.66 4.42 -5.92
N ALA A 306 12.92 4.06 -5.62
CA ALA A 306 13.91 4.96 -5.03
C ALA A 306 14.23 6.15 -5.94
N HIS A 307 14.43 5.91 -7.24
CA HIS A 307 14.66 6.98 -8.21
C HIS A 307 13.45 7.91 -8.31
N LEU A 308 12.25 7.35 -8.48
CA LEU A 308 11.04 8.16 -8.62
C LEU A 308 10.74 8.98 -7.35
N ASP A 309 10.98 8.44 -6.15
CA ASP A 309 10.85 9.20 -4.91
C ASP A 309 11.84 10.36 -4.85
N HIS A 310 13.08 10.13 -5.29
CA HIS A 310 14.08 11.17 -5.39
C HIS A 310 13.61 12.32 -6.29
N VAL A 311 13.19 12.01 -7.52
CA VAL A 311 12.68 13.01 -8.47
C VAL A 311 11.49 13.74 -7.87
N HIS A 312 10.50 13.00 -7.36
CA HIS A 312 9.28 13.58 -6.84
C HIS A 312 9.56 14.55 -5.68
N ARG A 313 10.51 14.23 -4.78
CA ARG A 313 10.92 15.16 -3.72
C ARG A 313 11.58 16.41 -4.26
N ARG A 314 12.43 16.28 -5.27
CA ARG A 314 13.12 17.42 -5.88
C ARG A 314 12.17 18.35 -6.62
N VAL A 315 11.19 17.79 -7.31
CA VAL A 315 10.24 18.54 -8.13
C VAL A 315 9.12 19.13 -7.28
N HIS A 316 8.57 18.36 -6.35
CA HIS A 316 7.34 18.71 -5.63
C HIS A 316 7.56 19.07 -4.15
N GLY A 317 8.81 19.07 -3.67
CA GLY A 317 9.15 19.37 -2.27
C GLY A 317 8.68 18.32 -1.26
N ARG A 318 8.20 17.15 -1.71
CA ARG A 318 7.63 16.13 -0.83
C ARG A 318 7.83 14.71 -1.35
N ALA A 319 7.82 13.76 -0.42
CA ALA A 319 7.93 12.34 -0.70
C ALA A 319 6.85 11.85 -1.68
N ALA A 320 7.24 11.01 -2.64
CA ALA A 320 6.29 10.35 -3.52
C ALA A 320 5.34 9.45 -2.71
N PRO A 321 4.07 9.34 -3.15
CA PRO A 321 3.09 8.39 -2.61
C PRO A 321 3.38 6.94 -3.03
N LEU A 322 4.62 6.48 -2.89
CA LEU A 322 5.04 5.13 -3.28
C LEU A 322 5.52 4.29 -2.09
N ALA A 323 5.42 2.98 -2.24
CA ALA A 323 6.02 2.01 -1.34
C ALA A 323 7.55 2.00 -1.51
N ARG A 324 8.29 1.86 -0.41
CA ARG A 324 9.76 1.83 -0.43
C ARG A 324 10.26 0.49 0.08
N THR A 325 11.20 -0.10 -0.64
CA THR A 325 11.86 -1.36 -0.25
C THR A 325 13.03 -1.08 0.68
N PHE A 326 13.08 -1.76 1.83
CA PHE A 326 14.12 -1.60 2.86
C PHE A 326 15.05 -2.81 2.96
N ALA A 327 14.57 -3.99 2.57
CA ALA A 327 15.36 -5.21 2.55
C ALA A 327 14.87 -6.13 1.44
N ILE A 328 15.81 -6.82 0.80
CA ILE A 328 15.58 -7.93 -0.11
C ILE A 328 16.39 -9.12 0.40
N SER A 329 15.78 -10.30 0.39
CA SER A 329 16.43 -11.56 0.75
C SER A 329 16.10 -12.62 -0.29
N ALA A 330 17.12 -13.30 -0.79
CA ALA A 330 16.91 -14.54 -1.53
C ALA A 330 16.41 -15.63 -0.58
N ILE A 331 15.55 -16.50 -1.08
CA ILE A 331 14.98 -17.59 -0.31
C ILE A 331 15.96 -18.76 -0.33
N ASP A 332 16.52 -19.09 0.83
CA ASP A 332 17.44 -20.22 1.00
C ASP A 332 16.67 -21.49 1.39
N ARG A 333 15.72 -21.34 2.32
CA ARG A 333 14.91 -22.46 2.82
C ARG A 333 13.41 -22.19 2.71
N VAL A 334 12.65 -23.25 2.46
CA VAL A 334 11.18 -23.23 2.32
C VAL A 334 10.52 -24.07 3.41
N PRO A 335 9.38 -23.65 4.00
CA PRO A 335 8.63 -24.48 4.92
C PRO A 335 8.11 -25.76 4.24
N ALA A 336 8.33 -26.92 4.85
CA ALA A 336 7.82 -28.22 4.44
C ALA A 336 7.29 -29.04 5.64
N ARG A 337 6.73 -30.23 5.40
CA ARG A 337 6.06 -31.07 6.41
C ARG A 337 6.95 -31.47 7.60
N GLY A 338 8.28 -31.49 7.42
CA GLY A 338 9.27 -31.86 8.45
C GLY A 338 10.14 -30.69 8.94
N GLY A 339 9.74 -29.44 8.71
CA GLY A 339 10.55 -28.26 9.03
C GLY A 339 10.97 -27.50 7.78
N SER A 340 12.05 -26.73 7.86
CA SER A 340 12.57 -25.98 6.71
C SER A 340 13.53 -26.84 5.87
N VAL A 341 13.38 -26.81 4.55
CA VAL A 341 14.21 -27.56 3.59
C VAL A 341 14.91 -26.58 2.66
N HIS A 342 16.10 -26.95 2.18
CA HIS A 342 16.85 -26.12 1.23
C HIS A 342 16.08 -26.01 -0.10
N LEU A 343 16.18 -24.85 -0.76
CA LEU A 343 15.42 -24.55 -1.98
C LEU A 343 15.68 -25.56 -3.11
N LEU A 344 16.92 -26.05 -3.24
CA LEU A 344 17.26 -27.08 -4.21
C LEU A 344 16.49 -28.38 -3.96
N ASP A 345 16.48 -28.85 -2.71
CA ASP A 345 15.76 -30.07 -2.34
C ASP A 345 14.25 -29.90 -2.52
N TYR A 346 13.73 -28.70 -2.23
CA TYR A 346 12.32 -28.39 -2.40
C TYR A 346 11.85 -28.59 -3.84
N PHE A 347 12.61 -28.12 -4.83
CA PHE A 347 12.25 -28.27 -6.24
C PHE A 347 12.74 -29.58 -6.88
N THR A 348 13.64 -30.34 -6.24
CA THR A 348 14.25 -31.56 -6.82
C THR A 348 13.73 -32.85 -6.20
N GLN A 349 13.23 -32.85 -4.96
CA GLN A 349 12.86 -34.09 -4.28
C GLN A 349 11.33 -34.24 -4.22
N ARG A 350 10.79 -35.24 -4.94
CA ARG A 350 9.35 -35.58 -4.93
C ARG A 350 8.78 -35.71 -3.52
N ARG A 351 9.51 -36.37 -2.61
CA ARG A 351 9.10 -36.57 -1.20
C ARG A 351 8.99 -35.27 -0.41
N VAL A 352 9.77 -34.25 -0.77
CA VAL A 352 9.81 -32.94 -0.10
C VAL A 352 8.69 -32.05 -0.62
N PHE A 353 8.56 -31.94 -1.95
CA PHE A 353 7.53 -31.13 -2.58
C PHE A 353 6.12 -31.72 -2.35
N GLY A 354 5.98 -33.04 -2.44
CA GLY A 354 4.73 -33.76 -2.23
C GLY A 354 3.79 -33.73 -3.44
N PRO A 355 2.45 -33.77 -3.22
CA PRO A 355 1.46 -33.82 -4.28
C PRO A 355 1.61 -32.68 -5.29
N GLY A 356 1.58 -32.96 -6.60
CA GLY A 356 1.78 -31.93 -7.63
C GLY A 356 3.23 -31.73 -8.08
N TYR A 357 4.19 -32.50 -7.54
CA TYR A 357 5.59 -32.47 -7.98
C TYR A 357 5.75 -32.59 -9.50
N ASP A 358 5.11 -33.59 -10.12
CA ASP A 358 5.26 -33.81 -11.57
C ASP A 358 4.69 -32.66 -12.41
N ALA A 359 3.62 -32.02 -11.93
CA ALA A 359 3.06 -30.84 -12.59
C ALA A 359 4.01 -29.64 -12.49
N MET A 360 4.60 -29.43 -11.30
CA MET A 360 5.63 -28.43 -11.09
C MET A 360 6.86 -28.69 -11.97
N ARG A 361 7.35 -29.92 -12.06
CA ARG A 361 8.49 -30.28 -12.93
C ARG A 361 8.22 -29.98 -14.40
N ARG A 362 7.05 -30.33 -14.91
CA ARG A 362 6.63 -29.97 -16.28
C ARG A 362 6.56 -28.46 -16.47
N ALA A 363 6.02 -27.72 -15.50
CA ALA A 363 5.97 -26.27 -15.57
C ALA A 363 7.38 -25.66 -15.59
N LEU A 364 8.28 -26.14 -14.73
CA LEU A 364 9.68 -25.72 -14.67
C LEU A 364 10.41 -25.92 -15.99
N ALA A 365 10.32 -27.11 -16.59
CA ALA A 365 10.93 -27.39 -17.90
C ALA A 365 10.39 -26.47 -19.00
N ARG A 366 9.07 -26.24 -19.04
CA ARG A 366 8.45 -25.31 -20.01
C ARG A 366 8.88 -23.87 -19.77
N SER A 367 8.98 -23.45 -18.51
CA SER A 367 9.47 -22.12 -18.12
C SER A 367 10.90 -21.89 -18.58
N LEU A 368 11.78 -22.89 -18.44
CA LEU A 368 13.16 -22.84 -18.92
C LEU A 368 13.25 -22.68 -20.44
N ALA A 369 12.52 -23.51 -21.19
CA ALA A 369 12.48 -23.42 -22.65
C ALA A 369 12.04 -22.01 -23.10
N ALA A 370 10.99 -21.50 -22.47
CA ALA A 370 10.46 -20.17 -22.74
C ALA A 370 11.42 -19.03 -22.36
N PHE A 371 12.19 -19.15 -21.27
CA PHE A 371 13.17 -18.13 -20.91
C PHE A 371 14.28 -18.00 -21.95
N LYS A 372 14.72 -19.12 -22.56
CA LYS A 372 15.71 -19.10 -23.65
C LYS A 372 15.20 -18.31 -24.86
N GLU A 373 13.91 -18.43 -25.17
CA GLU A 373 13.26 -17.65 -26.25
C GLU A 373 13.06 -16.18 -25.88
N GLU A 374 12.64 -15.89 -24.64
CA GLU A 374 12.20 -14.55 -24.23
C GLU A 374 13.33 -13.60 -23.87
N LEU A 375 14.36 -14.11 -23.21
CA LEU A 375 15.41 -13.29 -22.61
C LEU A 375 16.68 -13.26 -23.44
N ASP A 376 16.73 -14.04 -24.53
CA ASP A 376 17.96 -14.35 -25.28
C ASP A 376 19.14 -14.70 -24.34
N ARG A 377 18.81 -15.31 -23.20
CA ARG A 377 19.73 -15.64 -22.14
C ARG A 377 19.68 -17.14 -21.92
N ARG A 378 20.85 -17.76 -22.04
CA ARG A 378 21.04 -19.17 -21.68
C ARG A 378 21.43 -19.25 -20.20
N PRO A 379 21.00 -20.31 -19.50
CA PRO A 379 21.50 -20.55 -18.16
C PRO A 379 23.02 -20.73 -18.20
N ALA A 380 23.71 -20.33 -17.13
CA ALA A 380 25.17 -20.40 -17.06
C ALA A 380 25.71 -21.84 -17.18
N LEU A 381 24.91 -22.83 -16.77
CA LEU A 381 25.25 -24.25 -16.79
C LEU A 381 24.05 -25.08 -17.29
N GLU A 382 24.24 -25.89 -18.33
CA GLU A 382 23.27 -26.88 -18.78
C GLU A 382 23.61 -28.24 -18.18
N LEU A 383 22.97 -28.58 -17.06
CA LEU A 383 23.17 -29.84 -16.35
C LEU A 383 21.97 -30.77 -16.57
N PRO A 384 22.19 -32.08 -16.83
CA PRO A 384 21.10 -33.02 -17.02
C PRO A 384 20.38 -33.37 -15.71
N GLY A 385 19.18 -33.94 -15.84
CA GLY A 385 18.38 -34.45 -14.72
C GLY A 385 17.66 -33.37 -13.90
N GLU A 386 16.88 -33.82 -12.92
CA GLU A 386 15.97 -32.95 -12.17
C GLU A 386 16.71 -31.84 -11.40
N LEU A 387 17.86 -32.16 -10.81
CA LEU A 387 18.72 -31.20 -10.10
C LEU A 387 19.28 -30.14 -11.06
N GLY A 388 19.73 -30.57 -12.24
CA GLY A 388 20.31 -29.68 -13.23
C GLY A 388 19.29 -28.70 -13.80
N GLU A 389 18.07 -29.16 -14.07
CA GLU A 389 16.94 -28.30 -14.42
C GLU A 389 16.59 -27.32 -13.29
N THR A 390 16.59 -27.75 -12.03
CA THR A 390 16.34 -26.86 -10.89
C THR A 390 17.39 -25.76 -10.79
N LEU A 391 18.68 -26.11 -10.92
CA LEU A 391 19.78 -25.14 -10.89
C LEU A 391 19.64 -24.11 -12.02
N GLN A 392 19.34 -24.57 -13.24
CA GLN A 392 19.06 -23.68 -14.38
C GLN A 392 17.89 -22.73 -14.11
N PHE A 393 16.82 -23.24 -13.49
CA PHE A 393 15.66 -22.42 -13.19
C PHE A 393 15.99 -21.34 -12.15
N LEU A 394 16.75 -21.71 -11.11
CA LEU A 394 17.17 -20.78 -10.06
C LEU A 394 18.22 -19.76 -10.55
N ASP A 395 19.08 -20.10 -11.51
CA ASP A 395 19.97 -19.15 -12.18
C ASP A 395 19.17 -18.07 -12.94
N MET A 396 18.07 -18.47 -13.58
CA MET A 396 17.22 -17.56 -14.33
C MET A 396 16.24 -16.78 -13.43
N GLY A 397 15.85 -17.33 -12.29
CA GLY A 397 14.75 -16.81 -11.49
C GLY A 397 14.87 -17.12 -10.00
N LEU A 398 16.00 -16.78 -9.38
CA LEU A 398 16.24 -16.96 -7.95
C LEU A 398 15.09 -16.33 -7.12
N PRO A 399 14.32 -17.14 -6.37
CA PRO A 399 13.24 -16.65 -5.52
C PRO A 399 13.73 -15.67 -4.47
N GLY A 400 13.01 -14.58 -4.29
CA GLY A 400 13.28 -13.55 -3.29
C GLY A 400 12.01 -13.07 -2.59
N GLN A 401 12.24 -12.41 -1.46
CA GLN A 401 11.24 -11.71 -0.66
C GLN A 401 11.76 -10.30 -0.35
N ALA A 402 10.85 -9.33 -0.32
CA ALA A 402 11.17 -7.94 0.03
C ALA A 402 10.33 -7.45 1.20
N ILE A 403 10.91 -6.54 2.00
CA ILE A 403 10.21 -5.82 3.06
C ILE A 403 10.07 -4.37 2.61
N LEU A 404 8.84 -3.90 2.52
CA LEU A 404 8.47 -2.56 2.09
C LEU A 404 7.78 -1.80 3.22
N ALA A 405 7.89 -0.47 3.21
CA ALA A 405 7.07 0.41 4.05
C ALA A 405 6.31 1.43 3.21
N GLY A 406 5.21 1.92 3.77
CA GLY A 406 4.31 2.83 3.06
C GLY A 406 3.51 2.08 2.01
N THR A 407 2.89 0.97 2.41
CA THR A 407 1.96 0.17 1.61
C THR A 407 0.53 0.32 2.13
N SER A 408 -0.43 -0.37 1.52
CA SER A 408 -1.77 -0.55 2.07
C SER A 408 -2.36 -1.90 1.63
N SER A 409 -2.94 -2.67 2.56
CA SER A 409 -3.74 -3.85 2.22
C SER A 409 -5.09 -3.51 1.59
N LEU A 410 -5.52 -2.25 1.72
CA LEU A 410 -6.78 -1.74 1.20
C LEU A 410 -6.58 -1.22 -0.22
N ARG A 411 -6.43 -2.18 -1.13
CA ARG A 411 -6.25 -1.99 -2.57
C ARG A 411 -7.52 -1.40 -3.20
N LEU A 412 -7.39 -0.62 -4.27
CA LEU A 412 -8.52 0.08 -4.89
C LEU A 412 -9.58 -0.87 -5.42
N ASP A 413 -9.18 -1.96 -6.07
CA ASP A 413 -10.09 -2.98 -6.58
C ASP A 413 -10.90 -3.63 -5.45
N LYS A 414 -10.21 -4.04 -4.37
CA LYS A 414 -10.82 -4.64 -3.18
C LYS A 414 -11.68 -3.66 -2.40
N LEU A 415 -11.29 -2.40 -2.27
CA LEU A 415 -12.13 -1.39 -1.65
C LEU A 415 -13.40 -1.13 -2.47
N ALA A 416 -13.31 -1.06 -3.80
CA ALA A 416 -14.48 -0.91 -4.66
C ALA A 416 -15.43 -2.12 -4.54
N GLU A 417 -14.87 -3.34 -4.46
CA GLU A 417 -15.62 -4.57 -4.23
C GLU A 417 -16.28 -4.59 -2.83
N TYR A 418 -15.51 -4.32 -1.77
CA TYR A 418 -15.98 -4.34 -0.39
C TYR A 418 -16.97 -3.22 -0.06
N LEU A 419 -16.94 -2.11 -0.79
CA LEU A 419 -17.92 -1.01 -0.68
C LEU A 419 -19.01 -1.08 -1.76
N SER A 420 -19.17 -2.23 -2.42
CA SER A 420 -20.32 -2.53 -3.29
C SER A 420 -21.49 -3.11 -2.47
N PRO A 421 -22.72 -3.18 -3.00
CA PRO A 421 -23.84 -3.81 -2.28
C PRO A 421 -23.58 -5.27 -1.84
N GLY A 422 -22.73 -6.02 -2.56
CA GLY A 422 -22.33 -7.39 -2.21
C GLY A 422 -21.06 -7.49 -1.36
N GLY A 423 -20.47 -6.37 -0.96
CA GLY A 423 -19.13 -6.31 -0.40
C GLY A 423 -18.92 -7.14 0.88
N ALA A 424 -19.91 -7.16 1.78
CA ALA A 424 -19.86 -8.02 2.97
C ALA A 424 -19.84 -9.52 2.61
N GLY A 425 -20.61 -9.93 1.59
CA GLY A 425 -20.62 -11.32 1.11
C GLY A 425 -19.27 -11.72 0.53
N SER A 426 -18.71 -10.88 -0.36
CA SER A 426 -17.38 -11.09 -0.94
C SER A 426 -16.30 -11.25 0.14
N TYR A 427 -16.28 -10.37 1.15
CA TYR A 427 -15.27 -10.44 2.19
C TYR A 427 -15.46 -11.65 3.13
N PHE A 428 -16.65 -11.83 3.71
CA PHE A 428 -16.87 -12.86 4.72
C PHE A 428 -17.13 -14.25 4.12
N GLU A 429 -18.03 -14.36 3.15
CA GLU A 429 -18.46 -15.66 2.63
C GLU A 429 -17.44 -16.22 1.64
N GLU A 430 -17.08 -15.44 0.62
CA GLU A 430 -16.12 -15.88 -0.40
C GLU A 430 -14.68 -15.84 0.12
N GLY A 431 -14.34 -14.78 0.86
CA GLY A 431 -13.00 -14.54 1.39
C GLY A 431 -12.66 -15.35 2.65
N LEU A 432 -13.49 -15.22 3.70
CA LEU A 432 -13.26 -15.88 4.98
C LEU A 432 -13.96 -17.24 5.12
N GLY A 433 -14.78 -17.65 4.14
CA GLY A 433 -15.48 -18.93 4.17
C GLY A 433 -16.57 -19.03 5.23
N ARG A 434 -17.13 -17.91 5.69
CA ARG A 434 -18.19 -17.90 6.73
C ARG A 434 -19.21 -16.79 6.50
N ARG A 435 -20.44 -16.99 6.98
CA ARG A 435 -21.46 -15.93 6.96
C ARG A 435 -21.22 -14.91 8.08
N PRO A 436 -21.32 -13.60 7.80
CA PRO A 436 -21.28 -12.59 8.84
C PRO A 436 -22.64 -12.45 9.53
N THR A 437 -22.62 -12.07 10.80
CA THR A 437 -23.79 -11.49 11.46
C THR A 437 -24.05 -10.07 10.94
N ALA A 438 -25.28 -9.55 11.09
CA ALA A 438 -25.61 -8.16 10.71
C ALA A 438 -24.68 -7.14 11.40
N GLY A 439 -24.34 -7.36 12.68
CA GLY A 439 -23.42 -6.51 13.42
C GLY A 439 -21.98 -6.54 12.87
N GLU A 440 -21.48 -7.72 12.46
CA GLU A 440 -20.17 -7.82 11.82
C GLU A 440 -20.15 -7.14 10.46
N ALA A 441 -21.19 -7.31 9.65
CA ALA A 441 -21.28 -6.70 8.33
C ALA A 441 -21.40 -5.16 8.42
N ARG A 442 -22.12 -4.64 9.42
CA ARG A 442 -22.14 -3.21 9.74
C ARG A 442 -20.76 -2.69 10.16
N ARG A 443 -20.11 -3.34 11.14
CA ARG A 443 -18.78 -2.93 11.61
C ARG A 443 -17.75 -2.94 10.49
N PHE A 444 -17.81 -3.94 9.61
CA PHE A 444 -16.99 -3.99 8.42
C PHE A 444 -17.18 -2.76 7.52
N ALA A 445 -18.43 -2.35 7.27
CA ALA A 445 -18.73 -1.12 6.53
C ALA A 445 -18.18 0.12 7.24
N ASP A 446 -18.45 0.26 8.54
CA ASP A 446 -17.98 1.37 9.38
C ASP A 446 -16.44 1.48 9.35
N ASP A 447 -15.76 0.33 9.44
CA ASP A 447 -14.31 0.28 9.45
C ASP A 447 -13.72 0.75 8.12
N LEU A 448 -14.27 0.30 6.99
CA LEU A 448 -13.84 0.73 5.66
C LEU A 448 -14.16 2.21 5.41
N LEU A 449 -15.34 2.68 5.78
CA LEU A 449 -15.75 4.08 5.63
C LEU A 449 -14.87 5.02 6.47
N ALA A 450 -14.57 4.63 7.72
CA ALA A 450 -13.62 5.36 8.55
C ALA A 450 -12.21 5.44 7.94
N GLU A 451 -11.84 4.49 7.10
CA GLU A 451 -10.57 4.52 6.39
C GLU A 451 -10.61 5.41 5.15
N VAL A 452 -11.60 5.21 4.27
CA VAL A 452 -11.65 5.94 2.99
C VAL A 452 -12.10 7.39 3.15
N LEU A 453 -12.72 7.77 4.28
CA LEU A 453 -13.12 9.16 4.58
C LEU A 453 -12.18 9.86 5.57
N GLY A 454 -11.32 9.10 6.26
CA GLY A 454 -10.45 9.55 7.35
C GLY A 454 -11.18 9.88 8.65
N GLU A 455 -12.25 10.67 8.57
CA GLU A 455 -13.22 10.89 9.64
C GLU A 455 -14.61 10.47 9.13
N TYR A 456 -15.33 9.70 9.95
CA TYR A 456 -16.58 9.08 9.54
C TYR A 456 -17.63 9.19 10.63
N GLU A 457 -18.87 9.44 10.20
CA GLU A 457 -20.06 9.50 11.04
C GLU A 457 -21.04 8.39 10.61
N SER A 458 -21.27 7.40 11.47
CA SER A 458 -22.22 6.34 11.17
C SER A 458 -23.64 6.91 10.96
N PRO A 459 -24.38 6.45 9.94
CA PRO A 459 -25.76 6.86 9.74
C PRO A 459 -26.64 6.37 10.90
N ALA A 460 -27.66 7.16 11.25
CA ALA A 460 -28.63 6.80 12.28
C ALA A 460 -29.73 5.88 11.70
N VAL A 461 -29.32 4.73 11.17
CA VAL A 461 -30.22 3.71 10.60
C VAL A 461 -29.82 2.33 11.09
N ASP A 462 -30.81 1.44 11.20
CA ASP A 462 -30.55 0.03 11.46
C ASP A 462 -29.93 -0.65 10.24
N TYR A 463 -29.09 -1.64 10.50
CA TYR A 463 -28.45 -2.39 9.43
C TYR A 463 -29.42 -3.46 8.88
N HIS A 464 -29.87 -3.28 7.65
CA HIS A 464 -30.69 -4.27 6.94
C HIS A 464 -29.85 -5.09 5.95
N ASP A 465 -29.16 -4.38 5.05
CA ASP A 465 -28.24 -4.95 4.09
C ASP A 465 -27.11 -3.95 3.82
N HIS A 466 -26.05 -4.45 3.20
CA HIS A 466 -24.82 -3.70 3.02
C HIS A 466 -24.99 -2.50 2.07
N GLY A 467 -25.73 -2.66 0.98
CA GLY A 467 -25.97 -1.61 0.00
C GLY A 467 -26.73 -0.42 0.58
N ARG A 468 -27.88 -0.70 1.22
CA ARG A 468 -28.69 0.35 1.88
C ARG A 468 -27.93 1.06 3.01
N TYR A 469 -27.12 0.32 3.76
CA TYR A 469 -26.29 0.93 4.81
C TYR A 469 -25.27 1.91 4.23
N LEU A 470 -24.60 1.53 3.14
CA LEU A 470 -23.65 2.40 2.45
C LEU A 470 -24.34 3.63 1.85
N GLU A 471 -25.51 3.48 1.23
CA GLU A 471 -26.31 4.61 0.74
C GLU A 471 -26.65 5.59 1.86
N ALA A 472 -27.14 5.09 3.01
CA ALA A 472 -27.42 5.91 4.17
C ALA A 472 -26.16 6.59 4.72
N ALA A 473 -25.03 5.90 4.75
CA ALA A 473 -23.76 6.45 5.22
C ALA A 473 -23.26 7.61 4.33
N PHE A 474 -23.42 7.51 3.00
CA PHE A 474 -23.07 8.60 2.08
C PHE A 474 -24.14 9.70 2.01
N ALA A 475 -25.36 9.44 2.48
CA ALA A 475 -26.40 10.48 2.64
C ALA A 475 -26.12 11.42 3.83
N VAL A 476 -25.27 11.02 4.79
CA VAL A 476 -24.82 11.91 5.87
C VAL A 476 -24.01 13.08 5.27
N PRO A 477 -24.42 14.35 5.43
CA PRO A 477 -23.79 15.49 4.74
C PRO A 477 -22.28 15.61 4.97
N ALA A 478 -21.81 15.35 6.20
CA ALA A 478 -20.40 15.41 6.54
C ALA A 478 -19.59 14.32 5.80
N ASN A 479 -20.11 13.10 5.70
CA ASN A 479 -19.47 12.01 4.95
C ASN A 479 -19.45 12.32 3.45
N ARG A 480 -20.55 12.85 2.91
CA ARG A 480 -20.63 13.25 1.50
C ARG A 480 -19.54 14.26 1.14
N ALA A 481 -19.43 15.33 1.94
CA ALA A 481 -18.44 16.38 1.73
C ALA A 481 -17.00 15.85 1.83
N ARG A 482 -16.71 14.97 2.80
CA ARG A 482 -15.39 14.33 2.95
C ARG A 482 -15.06 13.44 1.75
N ALA A 483 -16.02 12.69 1.25
CA ALA A 483 -15.84 11.81 0.10
C ALA A 483 -15.60 12.57 -1.22
N ASP A 484 -16.28 13.69 -1.43
CA ASP A 484 -16.05 14.57 -2.59
C ASP A 484 -14.65 15.19 -2.50
N ALA A 485 -14.27 15.69 -1.31
CA ALA A 485 -12.93 16.22 -1.07
C ALA A 485 -11.83 15.16 -1.25
N ALA A 486 -12.06 13.93 -0.80
CA ALA A 486 -11.15 12.81 -0.98
C ALA A 486 -11.01 12.45 -2.45
N SER A 487 -12.12 12.32 -3.19
CA SER A 487 -12.12 12.03 -4.64
C SER A 487 -11.30 13.07 -5.42
N LEU A 488 -11.53 14.35 -5.15
CA LEU A 488 -10.77 15.45 -5.75
C LEU A 488 -9.29 15.37 -5.40
N SER A 489 -8.96 15.15 -4.13
CA SER A 489 -7.58 15.07 -3.67
C SER A 489 -6.84 13.86 -4.24
N LEU A 490 -7.51 12.73 -4.42
CA LEU A 490 -6.93 11.50 -4.95
C LEU A 490 -6.71 11.61 -6.47
N ALA A 491 -7.65 12.18 -7.23
CA ALA A 491 -7.45 12.49 -8.65
C ALA A 491 -6.23 13.38 -8.89
N ARG A 492 -5.99 14.37 -8.01
CA ARG A 492 -4.77 15.19 -8.04
C ARG A 492 -3.50 14.42 -7.64
N GLN A 493 -3.59 13.41 -6.78
CA GLN A 493 -2.45 12.56 -6.43
C GLN A 493 -2.07 11.66 -7.62
N ILE A 494 -3.05 11.04 -8.29
CA ILE A 494 -2.84 10.28 -9.53
C ILE A 494 -2.20 11.18 -10.59
N GLY A 495 -2.82 12.32 -10.88
CA GLY A 495 -2.33 13.24 -11.90
C GLY A 495 -0.88 13.68 -11.63
N ARG A 496 -0.56 14.01 -10.38
CA ARG A 496 0.83 14.38 -10.01
C ARG A 496 1.81 13.24 -10.20
N PHE A 497 1.48 12.04 -9.76
CA PHE A 497 2.35 10.88 -9.89
C PHE A 497 2.56 10.51 -11.36
N TRP A 498 1.48 10.37 -12.12
CA TRP A 498 1.53 10.06 -13.55
C TRP A 498 2.24 11.16 -14.35
N GLY A 499 1.93 12.43 -14.11
CA GLY A 499 2.61 13.56 -14.75
C GLY A 499 4.11 13.58 -14.44
N THR A 500 4.53 13.23 -13.22
CA THR A 500 5.95 13.10 -12.86
C THR A 500 6.62 12.03 -13.71
N LEU A 501 6.01 10.84 -13.81
CA LEU A 501 6.50 9.74 -14.62
C LEU A 501 6.60 10.13 -16.11
N LEU A 502 5.56 10.78 -16.66
CA LEU A 502 5.55 11.28 -18.02
C LEU A 502 6.66 12.32 -18.27
N GLY A 503 6.93 13.22 -17.31
CA GLY A 503 7.96 14.26 -17.45
C GLY A 503 9.38 13.68 -17.57
N LEU A 504 9.57 12.50 -16.97
CA LEU A 504 10.79 11.69 -17.11
C LEU A 504 10.80 10.85 -18.39
N PHE A 505 9.76 10.93 -19.24
CA PHE A 505 9.51 10.00 -20.34
C PHE A 505 9.47 8.54 -19.87
N GLY A 506 8.98 8.33 -18.64
CA GLY A 506 8.79 7.01 -18.07
C GLY A 506 7.37 6.48 -18.25
N TYR A 507 7.22 5.18 -17.98
CA TYR A 507 5.96 4.46 -18.02
C TYR A 507 6.06 3.16 -17.20
N SER A 508 4.94 2.57 -16.79
CA SER A 508 4.89 1.31 -16.02
C SER A 508 4.21 0.15 -16.75
N HIS A 509 3.82 0.35 -18.01
CA HIS A 509 2.96 -0.57 -18.76
C HIS A 509 1.62 -0.89 -18.06
N GLY A 510 1.18 -0.01 -17.16
CA GLY A 510 0.00 -0.18 -16.33
C GLY A 510 0.29 -0.64 -14.90
N GLU A 511 1.41 -1.31 -14.64
CA GLU A 511 1.62 -2.03 -13.36
C GLU A 511 1.52 -1.11 -12.13
N SER A 512 1.99 0.13 -12.24
CA SER A 512 1.87 1.09 -11.14
C SER A 512 0.47 1.64 -10.94
N PHE A 513 -0.45 1.46 -11.89
CA PHE A 513 -1.81 2.02 -11.88
C PHE A 513 -2.92 0.94 -11.86
N VAL A 514 -2.56 -0.34 -11.80
CA VAL A 514 -3.55 -1.42 -11.65
C VAL A 514 -4.19 -1.31 -10.26
N GLY A 515 -5.52 -1.39 -10.16
CA GLY A 515 -6.24 -1.24 -8.88
C GLY A 515 -5.72 -2.14 -7.75
N ARG A 516 -5.25 -3.35 -8.09
CA ARG A 516 -4.63 -4.29 -7.12
C ARG A 516 -3.26 -3.85 -6.59
N ASN A 517 -2.58 -2.94 -7.26
CA ASN A 517 -1.23 -2.42 -6.94
C ASN A 517 -1.29 -1.00 -6.35
N VAL A 518 -2.50 -0.45 -6.17
CA VAL A 518 -2.73 0.90 -5.65
C VAL A 518 -3.60 0.79 -4.42
N GLY A 519 -3.13 1.33 -3.31
CA GLY A 519 -3.83 1.29 -2.03
C GLY A 519 -4.29 2.66 -1.56
N LEU A 520 -5.31 2.67 -0.69
CA LEU A 520 -5.72 3.84 0.06
C LEU A 520 -5.39 3.67 1.54
N ARG A 521 -5.00 4.77 2.19
CA ARG A 521 -4.78 4.81 3.64
C ARG A 521 -5.20 6.16 4.20
N SER A 522 -5.89 6.15 5.33
CA SER A 522 -6.07 7.32 6.18
C SER A 522 -4.82 7.52 7.02
N ILE A 523 -4.18 8.67 6.83
CA ILE A 523 -2.97 9.05 7.55
C ILE A 523 -3.22 10.31 8.38
N TRP A 524 -2.58 10.39 9.54
CA TRP A 524 -2.48 11.63 10.30
C TRP A 524 -1.38 12.48 9.69
N GLN A 525 -1.74 13.62 9.11
CA GLN A 525 -0.79 14.52 8.46
C GLN A 525 -1.26 15.96 8.56
N GLU A 526 -0.33 16.86 8.89
CA GLU A 526 -0.61 18.28 9.05
C GLU A 526 -1.73 18.50 10.08
N GLY A 527 -1.59 17.81 11.22
CA GLY A 527 -2.52 17.82 12.33
C GLY A 527 -3.93 17.31 12.02
N ARG A 528 -4.19 16.65 10.88
CA ARG A 528 -5.54 16.16 10.54
C ARG A 528 -5.51 14.81 9.83
N TRP A 529 -6.65 14.12 9.87
CA TRP A 529 -6.83 12.91 9.06
C TRP A 529 -6.94 13.28 7.59
N ARG A 530 -6.18 12.59 6.74
CA ARG A 530 -6.20 12.73 5.28
C ARG A 530 -6.14 11.37 4.63
N VAL A 531 -6.77 11.23 3.48
CA VAL A 531 -6.70 10.00 2.69
C VAL A 531 -5.64 10.15 1.61
N ARG A 532 -4.73 9.20 1.59
CA ARG A 532 -3.57 9.17 0.70
C ARG A 532 -3.64 7.95 -0.20
N MET A 533 -3.29 8.19 -1.46
CA MET A 533 -3.04 7.12 -2.43
C MET A 533 -1.63 6.58 -2.25
N ILE A 534 -1.44 5.28 -2.43
CA ILE A 534 -0.15 4.61 -2.32
C ILE A 534 0.04 3.68 -3.52
N PHE A 535 1.02 3.97 -4.36
CA PHE A 535 1.44 3.13 -5.49
C PHE A 535 2.47 2.11 -5.00
N MET A 536 2.22 0.81 -5.16
CA MET A 536 2.98 -0.23 -4.45
C MET A 536 3.78 -1.19 -5.34
N ASP A 537 3.61 -1.13 -6.66
CA ASP A 537 4.30 -2.02 -7.60
C ASP A 537 4.85 -1.26 -8.80
N HIS A 538 6.17 -1.35 -8.99
CA HIS A 538 6.92 -0.67 -10.03
C HIS A 538 7.86 -1.63 -10.78
N ASP A 539 7.55 -2.94 -10.76
CA ASP A 539 8.35 -4.01 -11.37
C ASP A 539 8.52 -3.90 -12.89
N ASN A 540 7.71 -3.08 -13.56
CA ASN A 540 7.81 -2.77 -14.98
C ASN A 540 7.89 -1.26 -15.27
N LEU A 541 8.39 -0.48 -14.30
CA LEU A 541 8.66 0.94 -14.49
C LEU A 541 9.92 1.13 -15.34
N HIS A 542 9.76 1.75 -16.50
CA HIS A 542 10.84 2.15 -17.39
C HIS A 542 10.95 3.66 -17.41
N GLU A 543 12.15 4.19 -17.54
CA GLU A 543 12.38 5.61 -17.74
C GLU A 543 13.61 5.88 -18.60
N PHE A 544 13.56 6.97 -19.36
CA PHE A 544 14.68 7.40 -20.17
C PHE A 544 15.57 8.37 -19.38
N PRO A 545 16.90 8.17 -19.29
CA PRO A 545 17.71 7.12 -19.91
C PRO A 545 18.05 5.92 -18.99
N LEU A 546 17.45 5.80 -17.81
CA LEU A 546 17.87 4.76 -16.85
C LEU A 546 17.60 3.35 -17.35
N SER A 547 16.54 3.14 -18.12
CA SER A 547 16.21 1.84 -18.71
C SER A 547 16.85 1.63 -20.08
N TRP A 548 17.10 2.71 -20.84
CA TRP A 548 17.58 2.63 -22.23
C TRP A 548 18.52 3.80 -22.56
N PRO A 549 19.67 3.54 -23.22
CA PRO A 549 20.57 4.60 -23.64
C PRO A 549 19.98 5.50 -24.75
N GLU A 550 18.99 4.99 -25.49
CA GLU A 550 18.31 5.70 -26.57
C GLU A 550 16.81 5.83 -26.30
N LEU A 551 16.22 6.95 -26.74
CA LEU A 551 14.78 7.11 -26.73
C LEU A 551 14.12 6.06 -27.63
N ARG A 552 13.13 5.34 -27.09
CA ARG A 552 12.30 4.40 -27.84
C ARG A 552 10.86 4.91 -27.89
N PRO A 553 10.51 5.81 -28.83
CA PRO A 553 9.19 6.43 -28.88
C PRO A 553 8.04 5.42 -28.88
N SER A 554 8.18 4.31 -29.62
CA SER A 554 7.16 3.26 -29.70
C SER A 554 6.88 2.61 -28.35
N ALA A 555 7.95 2.25 -27.63
CA ALA A 555 7.84 1.61 -26.32
C ALA A 555 7.28 2.59 -25.29
N ALA A 556 7.75 3.84 -25.31
CA ALA A 556 7.25 4.91 -24.46
C ALA A 556 5.76 5.18 -24.70
N ALA A 557 5.35 5.42 -25.94
CA ALA A 557 3.97 5.68 -26.31
C ALA A 557 3.03 4.54 -25.89
N LEU A 558 3.40 3.29 -26.18
CA LEU A 558 2.62 2.12 -25.80
C LEU A 558 2.53 1.99 -24.27
N GLY A 559 3.64 2.17 -23.56
CA GLY A 559 3.70 2.12 -22.11
C GLY A 559 2.83 3.18 -21.45
N MET A 560 2.97 4.44 -21.88
CA MET A 560 2.19 5.58 -21.39
C MET A 560 0.70 5.44 -21.69
N LEU A 561 0.34 4.92 -22.87
CA LEU A 561 -1.06 4.61 -23.21
C LEU A 561 -1.63 3.50 -22.31
N ARG A 562 -0.82 2.47 -21.97
CA ARG A 562 -1.27 1.43 -21.02
C ARG A 562 -1.49 2.01 -19.63
N ASP A 563 -0.57 2.85 -19.15
CA ASP A 563 -0.75 3.58 -17.89
C ASP A 563 -2.06 4.40 -17.91
N GLU A 564 -2.30 5.17 -18.97
CA GLU A 564 -3.53 5.96 -19.12
C GLU A 564 -4.78 5.07 -19.07
N ARG A 565 -4.77 3.93 -19.76
CA ARG A 565 -5.92 3.02 -19.75
C ARG A 565 -6.19 2.42 -18.37
N HIS A 566 -5.16 2.17 -17.56
CA HIS A 566 -5.35 1.75 -16.16
C HIS A 566 -5.81 2.89 -15.24
N ILE A 567 -5.48 4.15 -15.56
CA ILE A 567 -5.96 5.32 -14.81
C ILE A 567 -7.43 5.63 -15.12
N PHE A 568 -7.78 5.74 -16.40
CA PHE A 568 -9.10 6.18 -16.86
C PHE A 568 -10.08 5.03 -17.12
N GLY A 569 -9.59 3.80 -17.25
CA GLY A 569 -10.37 2.62 -17.64
C GLY A 569 -10.37 2.40 -19.15
N HIS A 570 -10.57 1.13 -19.55
CA HIS A 570 -10.63 0.74 -20.95
C HIS A 570 -11.36 -0.60 -21.11
N PRO A 571 -12.28 -0.78 -22.08
CA PRO A 571 -13.07 -2.01 -22.21
C PRO A 571 -12.26 -3.30 -22.43
N LYS A 572 -11.04 -3.18 -22.94
CA LYS A 572 -10.11 -4.31 -23.16
C LYS A 572 -9.18 -4.60 -21.97
N ILE A 573 -9.33 -3.89 -20.86
CA ILE A 573 -8.60 -4.17 -19.62
C ILE A 573 -9.55 -4.92 -18.68
N ASP A 574 -8.99 -5.82 -17.89
CA ASP A 574 -9.71 -6.54 -16.84
C ASP A 574 -9.10 -6.17 -15.47
N PRO A 575 -9.89 -5.55 -14.56
CA PRO A 575 -11.24 -5.05 -14.79
C PRO A 575 -11.25 -3.84 -15.74
N PRO A 576 -12.35 -3.56 -16.46
CA PRO A 576 -12.43 -2.43 -17.39
C PRO A 576 -12.39 -1.08 -16.67
N ALA A 577 -12.67 -1.07 -15.37
CA ALA A 577 -12.54 0.11 -14.52
C ALA A 577 -11.06 0.45 -14.28
N GLY A 578 -10.69 1.69 -14.56
CA GLY A 578 -9.41 2.24 -14.12
C GLY A 578 -9.49 2.78 -12.70
N GLU A 579 -8.39 3.37 -12.22
CA GLU A 579 -8.32 4.01 -10.90
C GLU A 579 -9.47 5.01 -10.67
N LEU A 580 -9.78 5.87 -11.65
CA LEU A 580 -10.92 6.80 -11.52
C LEU A 580 -12.26 6.08 -11.41
N GLY A 581 -12.42 4.94 -12.09
CA GLY A 581 -13.61 4.09 -11.97
C GLY A 581 -13.73 3.49 -10.57
N HIS A 582 -12.63 2.97 -10.02
CA HIS A 582 -12.60 2.47 -8.64
C HIS A 582 -12.87 3.57 -7.62
N LEU A 583 -12.29 4.76 -7.78
CA LEU A 583 -12.61 5.92 -6.94
C LEU A 583 -14.09 6.31 -7.06
N GLY A 584 -14.66 6.26 -8.26
CA GLY A 584 -16.09 6.47 -8.49
C GLY A 584 -16.96 5.48 -7.72
N ALA A 585 -16.60 4.20 -7.70
CA ALA A 585 -17.31 3.17 -6.94
C ALA A 585 -17.17 3.33 -5.42
N ILE A 586 -15.97 3.65 -4.94
CA ILE A 586 -15.67 3.83 -3.51
C ILE A 586 -16.37 5.07 -2.96
N TYR A 587 -16.21 6.20 -3.65
CA TYR A 587 -16.63 7.50 -3.12
C TYR A 587 -17.99 7.94 -3.62
N ARG A 588 -18.49 7.44 -4.75
CA ARG A 588 -19.77 7.86 -5.34
C ARG A 588 -19.85 9.39 -5.49
N PRO A 589 -18.86 10.07 -6.09
CA PRO A 589 -18.87 11.53 -6.19
C PRO A 589 -20.12 12.02 -6.90
N GLY A 590 -20.64 13.19 -6.52
CA GLY A 590 -21.78 13.80 -7.21
C GLY A 590 -21.52 13.98 -8.70
N GLY A 591 -22.58 13.96 -9.53
CA GLY A 591 -22.49 13.92 -11.00
C GLY A 591 -21.57 15.00 -11.59
N ASP A 592 -21.70 16.25 -11.12
CA ASP A 592 -20.86 17.38 -11.56
C ASP A 592 -19.39 17.19 -11.23
N LEU A 593 -19.09 16.69 -10.02
CA LEU A 593 -17.71 16.41 -9.63
C LEU A 593 -17.15 15.25 -10.44
N ALA A 594 -17.90 14.15 -10.56
CA ALA A 594 -17.51 12.96 -11.32
C ALA A 594 -17.12 13.31 -12.76
N ALA A 595 -17.92 14.16 -13.43
CA ALA A 595 -17.63 14.64 -14.79
C ALA A 595 -16.36 15.50 -14.89
N ARG A 596 -15.98 16.20 -13.81
CA ARG A 596 -14.81 17.09 -13.77
C ARG A 596 -13.51 16.38 -13.38
N LEU A 597 -13.57 15.24 -12.68
CA LEU A 597 -12.38 14.54 -12.19
C LEU A 597 -11.36 14.21 -13.29
N PRO A 598 -11.73 13.71 -14.49
CA PRO A 598 -10.78 13.45 -15.57
C PRO A 598 -10.00 14.70 -16.01
N ALA A 599 -10.68 15.84 -16.13
CA ALA A 599 -10.05 17.10 -16.52
C ALA A 599 -9.09 17.61 -15.43
N ILE A 600 -9.48 17.51 -14.16
CA ILE A 600 -8.63 17.88 -13.02
C ILE A 600 -7.36 17.01 -12.97
N LEU A 601 -7.50 15.70 -13.19
CA LEU A 601 -6.37 14.78 -13.23
C LEU A 601 -5.40 15.16 -14.36
N ARG A 602 -5.90 15.35 -15.58
CA ARG A 602 -5.07 15.74 -16.74
C ARG A 602 -4.36 17.08 -16.53
N SER A 603 -5.06 18.09 -15.99
CA SER A 603 -4.46 19.39 -15.65
C SER A 603 -3.32 19.22 -14.65
N THR A 604 -3.55 18.44 -13.59
CA THR A 604 -2.52 18.16 -12.58
C THR A 604 -1.34 17.37 -13.16
N ALA A 605 -1.61 16.46 -14.09
CA ALA A 605 -0.58 15.70 -14.81
C ALA A 605 0.26 16.61 -15.72
N ALA A 606 -0.35 17.55 -16.42
CA ALA A 606 0.36 18.52 -17.25
C ALA A 606 1.30 19.42 -16.41
N GLU A 607 0.83 19.90 -15.26
CA GLU A 607 1.66 20.67 -14.32
C GLU A 607 2.85 19.87 -13.80
N ALA A 608 2.61 18.63 -13.36
CA ALA A 608 3.66 17.76 -12.83
C ALA A 608 4.64 17.29 -13.92
N PHE A 609 4.15 17.07 -15.14
CA PHE A 609 4.97 16.82 -16.32
C PHE A 609 5.92 17.97 -16.58
N ALA A 610 5.39 19.19 -16.66
CA ALA A 610 6.18 20.39 -16.92
C ALA A 610 7.30 20.57 -15.88
N ALA A 611 6.97 20.42 -14.59
CA ALA A 611 7.93 20.57 -13.51
C ALA A 611 9.01 19.47 -13.52
N SER A 612 8.62 18.22 -13.73
CA SER A 612 9.55 17.08 -13.74
C SER A 612 10.42 17.06 -14.98
N HIS A 613 9.87 17.50 -16.12
CA HIS A 613 10.60 17.60 -17.36
C HIS A 613 11.70 18.67 -17.29
N ARG A 614 11.40 19.86 -16.76
CA ARG A 614 12.42 20.90 -16.52
C ARG A 614 13.54 20.39 -15.62
N TRP A 615 13.18 19.76 -14.49
CA TRP A 615 14.16 19.18 -13.58
C TRP A 615 15.07 18.16 -14.28
N ALA A 616 14.51 17.30 -15.14
CA ALA A 616 15.27 16.29 -15.88
C ALA A 616 16.24 16.93 -16.90
N LEU A 617 15.84 18.03 -17.54
CA LEU A 617 16.69 18.78 -18.47
C LEU A 617 17.83 19.52 -17.76
N GLU A 618 17.61 20.06 -16.57
CA GLU A 618 18.60 20.84 -15.81
C GLU A 618 19.75 19.98 -15.26
N ARG A 619 19.49 18.71 -14.94
CA ARG A 619 20.39 17.88 -14.12
C ARG A 619 21.35 16.96 -14.90
N SER A 620 21.29 16.94 -16.23
CA SER A 620 22.06 15.97 -17.04
C SER A 620 23.31 16.59 -17.70
N GLY A 621 24.39 15.81 -17.84
CA GLY A 621 25.66 16.21 -18.49
C GLY A 621 25.62 16.05 -20.03
N LYS A 622 26.55 15.30 -20.65
CA LYS A 622 26.53 14.99 -22.10
C LYS A 622 25.21 14.34 -22.56
N VAL A 623 24.68 13.44 -21.72
CA VAL A 623 23.36 12.79 -21.87
C VAL A 623 22.21 13.81 -22.01
N ARG A 624 22.38 15.05 -21.53
CA ARG A 624 21.41 16.16 -21.69
C ARG A 624 21.21 16.58 -23.12
N ARG A 625 22.29 16.69 -23.90
CA ARG A 625 22.20 17.20 -25.27
C ARG A 625 21.49 16.19 -26.14
N GLU A 626 21.94 14.94 -26.11
CA GLU A 626 21.33 13.84 -26.86
C GLU A 626 19.86 13.66 -26.47
N ARG A 627 19.54 13.62 -25.16
CA ARG A 627 18.14 13.57 -24.69
C ARG A 627 17.31 14.74 -25.20
N ARG A 628 17.81 15.97 -25.09
CA ARG A 628 17.07 17.16 -25.50
C ARG A 628 16.81 17.16 -27.00
N THR A 629 17.82 16.83 -27.79
CA THR A 629 17.73 16.73 -29.26
C THR A 629 16.72 15.67 -29.68
N GLN A 630 16.81 14.44 -29.15
CA GLN A 630 15.88 13.36 -29.51
C GLN A 630 14.44 13.67 -29.10
N LEU A 631 14.24 14.24 -27.91
CA LEU A 631 12.91 14.61 -27.42
C LEU A 631 12.33 15.79 -28.20
N ALA A 632 13.13 16.82 -28.51
CA ALA A 632 12.70 17.96 -29.31
C ALA A 632 12.27 17.53 -30.71
N ALA A 633 13.08 16.70 -31.39
CA ALA A 633 12.77 16.17 -32.70
C ALA A 633 11.47 15.34 -32.68
N TRP A 634 11.33 14.43 -31.71
CA TRP A 634 10.10 13.65 -31.54
C TRP A 634 8.87 14.55 -31.30
N ARG A 635 8.95 15.55 -30.42
CA ARG A 635 7.84 16.48 -30.17
C ARG A 635 7.49 17.30 -31.42
N ALA A 636 8.47 17.71 -32.21
CA ALA A 636 8.27 18.43 -33.46
C ALA A 636 7.50 17.58 -34.48
N VAL A 637 7.84 16.28 -34.61
CA VAL A 637 7.11 15.34 -35.48
C VAL A 637 5.66 15.17 -35.05
N VAL A 638 5.40 14.98 -33.75
CA VAL A 638 4.02 14.85 -33.22
C VAL A 638 3.23 16.15 -33.40
N ARG A 639 3.87 17.31 -33.19
CA ARG A 639 3.23 18.62 -33.43
C ARG A 639 2.86 18.79 -34.89
N SER A 640 3.82 18.54 -35.79
CA SER A 640 3.64 18.59 -37.23
C SER A 640 2.48 17.70 -37.69
N TYR A 641 2.30 16.52 -37.09
CA TYR A 641 1.17 15.63 -37.41
C TYR A 641 -0.19 16.31 -37.18
N PHE A 642 -0.35 17.00 -36.05
CA PHE A 642 -1.59 17.71 -35.74
C PHE A 642 -1.76 19.01 -36.52
N ASP A 643 -0.66 19.69 -36.86
CA ASP A 643 -0.69 20.90 -37.69
C ASP A 643 -1.12 20.57 -39.14
N HIS A 644 -0.83 19.37 -39.62
CA HIS A 644 -1.31 18.83 -40.90
C HIS A 644 -2.70 18.17 -40.81
N GLY A 645 -3.52 18.50 -39.81
CA GLY A 645 -4.90 17.99 -39.68
C GLY A 645 -5.03 16.57 -39.11
N GLY A 646 -3.93 15.99 -38.62
CA GLY A 646 -3.92 14.68 -37.97
C GLY A 646 -4.47 13.56 -38.83
N ALA A 647 -5.43 12.79 -38.30
CA ALA A 647 -5.96 11.61 -39.00
C ALA A 647 -6.69 11.96 -40.32
N GLY A 648 -7.19 13.18 -40.47
CA GLY A 648 -8.01 13.62 -41.60
C GLY A 648 -7.36 14.63 -42.53
N GLY A 649 -6.07 14.95 -42.37
CA GLY A 649 -5.38 15.94 -43.21
C GLY A 649 -4.28 15.34 -44.11
N ASP A 650 -3.32 16.17 -44.52
CA ASP A 650 -2.28 15.82 -45.49
C ASP A 650 -1.21 14.90 -44.89
N ARG A 651 -1.45 13.59 -44.99
CA ARG A 651 -0.57 12.56 -44.41
C ARG A 651 0.78 12.47 -45.10
N ASP A 652 0.81 12.60 -46.43
CA ASP A 652 2.06 12.46 -47.18
C ASP A 652 2.95 13.69 -46.96
N GLY A 653 2.37 14.90 -47.00
CA GLY A 653 3.09 16.13 -46.64
C GLY A 653 3.64 16.09 -45.21
N TRP A 654 2.86 15.59 -44.24
CA TRP A 654 3.37 15.41 -42.88
C TRP A 654 4.50 14.37 -42.80
N ARG A 655 4.37 13.22 -43.47
CA ARG A 655 5.42 12.19 -43.45
C ARG A 655 6.72 12.73 -44.04
N ASP A 656 6.67 13.48 -45.13
CA ASP A 656 7.83 14.10 -45.74
C ASP A 656 8.46 15.15 -44.82
N ALA A 657 7.65 16.02 -44.20
CA ALA A 657 8.13 16.98 -43.20
C ALA A 657 8.76 16.27 -41.99
N GLY A 658 8.15 15.20 -41.50
CA GLY A 658 8.65 14.42 -40.38
C GLY A 658 9.94 13.66 -40.69
N ARG A 659 10.10 13.14 -41.92
CA ARG A 659 11.37 12.57 -42.42
C ARG A 659 12.47 13.61 -42.42
N ALA A 660 12.20 14.79 -42.98
CA ALA A 660 13.16 15.89 -43.05
C ALA A 660 13.61 16.31 -41.64
N LEU A 661 12.65 16.52 -40.72
CA LEU A 661 12.92 16.90 -39.33
C LEU A 661 13.81 15.89 -38.61
N LEU A 662 13.50 14.59 -38.69
CA LEU A 662 14.29 13.56 -38.01
C LEU A 662 15.65 13.32 -38.67
N ALA A 663 15.75 13.44 -40.00
CA ALA A 663 17.01 13.33 -40.74
C ALA A 663 17.97 14.48 -40.40
N GLU A 664 17.46 15.71 -40.25
CA GLU A 664 18.25 16.87 -39.80
C GLU A 664 18.90 16.63 -38.42
N HIS A 665 18.27 15.81 -37.58
CA HIS A 665 18.76 15.45 -36.25
C HIS A 665 19.64 14.19 -36.25
N GLY A 666 20.00 13.65 -37.43
CA GLY A 666 20.92 12.53 -37.59
C GLY A 666 20.32 11.16 -37.26
N HIS A 667 18.98 11.03 -37.24
CA HIS A 667 18.33 9.74 -37.01
C HIS A 667 18.41 8.82 -38.23
N ASP A 668 18.61 7.52 -38.02
CA ASP A 668 18.63 6.54 -39.10
C ASP A 668 17.24 6.32 -39.73
N PRO A 669 17.13 5.92 -41.01
CA PRO A 669 15.85 5.75 -41.69
C PRO A 669 14.87 4.78 -41.01
N VAL A 670 15.36 3.75 -40.30
CA VAL A 670 14.51 2.79 -39.59
C VAL A 670 13.86 3.46 -38.38
N TYR A 671 14.63 4.27 -37.63
CA TYR A 671 14.08 5.09 -36.54
C TYR A 671 13.03 6.09 -37.05
N VAL A 672 13.29 6.74 -38.20
CA VAL A 672 12.40 7.73 -38.82
C VAL A 672 11.03 7.12 -39.13
N GLU A 673 11.01 6.06 -39.95
CA GLU A 673 9.77 5.42 -40.38
C GLU A 673 8.99 4.81 -39.20
N ARG A 674 9.71 4.26 -38.22
CA ARG A 674 9.09 3.78 -36.98
C ARG A 674 8.44 4.93 -36.21
N THR A 675 9.09 6.07 -36.09
CA THR A 675 8.55 7.22 -35.33
C THR A 675 7.30 7.79 -35.98
N LEU A 676 7.27 7.90 -37.31
CA LEU A 676 6.08 8.34 -38.06
C LEU A 676 4.92 7.36 -37.84
N ARG A 677 5.13 6.07 -38.12
CA ARG A 677 4.09 5.04 -37.94
C ARG A 677 3.48 5.05 -36.54
N GLU A 678 4.29 5.22 -35.51
CA GLU A 678 3.80 5.20 -34.12
C GLU A 678 3.11 6.51 -33.72
N THR A 679 3.50 7.64 -34.30
CA THR A 679 2.77 8.90 -34.16
C THR A 679 1.34 8.75 -34.67
N GLU A 680 1.15 8.17 -35.86
CA GLU A 680 -0.17 7.85 -36.41
C GLU A 680 -0.92 6.84 -35.53
N ARG A 681 -0.26 5.73 -35.18
CA ARG A 681 -0.85 4.63 -34.41
C ARG A 681 -1.41 5.10 -33.06
N TYR A 682 -0.72 6.04 -32.42
CA TYR A 682 -1.08 6.57 -31.10
C TYR A 682 -1.66 7.98 -31.16
N ALA A 683 -2.16 8.44 -32.32
CA ALA A 683 -2.72 9.78 -32.50
C ALA A 683 -3.78 10.17 -31.45
N VAL A 684 -4.67 9.24 -31.07
CA VAL A 684 -5.70 9.50 -30.04
C VAL A 684 -5.07 9.80 -28.68
N PHE A 685 -4.04 9.05 -28.29
CA PHE A 685 -3.29 9.26 -27.05
C PHE A 685 -2.67 10.66 -27.01
N TRP A 686 -2.02 11.06 -28.11
CA TRP A 686 -1.40 12.38 -28.21
C TRP A 686 -2.44 13.50 -28.18
N ALA A 687 -3.55 13.35 -28.90
CA ALA A 687 -4.63 14.34 -28.93
C ALA A 687 -5.24 14.58 -27.54
N GLN A 688 -5.35 13.53 -26.73
CA GLN A 688 -5.85 13.59 -25.35
C GLN A 688 -4.83 14.16 -24.36
N ASN A 689 -3.55 14.17 -24.72
CA ASN A 689 -2.44 14.59 -23.86
C ASN A 689 -1.52 15.61 -24.57
N PRO A 690 -2.06 16.75 -25.03
CA PRO A 690 -1.31 17.68 -25.88
C PRO A 690 -0.09 18.31 -25.19
N PHE A 691 -0.09 18.35 -23.85
CA PHE A 691 1.03 18.85 -23.06
C PHE A 691 2.33 18.04 -23.26
N LEU A 692 2.26 16.79 -23.75
CA LEU A 692 3.44 15.96 -24.00
C LEU A 692 4.31 16.47 -25.16
N TYR A 693 3.70 17.08 -26.18
CA TYR A 693 4.37 17.54 -27.39
C TYR A 693 4.29 19.06 -27.64
N ARG A 694 3.34 19.76 -26.99
CA ARG A 694 3.25 21.22 -27.01
C ARG A 694 4.10 21.92 -25.96
N PHE A 695 4.76 21.17 -25.07
CA PHE A 695 5.67 21.75 -24.10
C PHE A 695 6.82 22.49 -24.80
N GLU A 696 6.92 23.78 -24.56
CA GLU A 696 8.02 24.61 -25.02
C GLU A 696 9.08 24.67 -23.92
N ASP A 697 10.31 24.29 -24.27
CA ASP A 697 11.50 24.51 -23.44
C ASP A 697 11.82 26.01 -23.41
N ARG A 698 10.96 26.84 -22.81
CA ARG A 698 11.31 28.24 -22.56
C ARG A 698 12.37 28.26 -21.43
N PRO A 699 13.55 28.86 -21.68
CA PRO A 699 14.63 28.92 -20.70
C PRO A 699 14.24 29.67 -19.44
#